data_AF-A0A520Q974-F1
#
_entry.id   AF-A0A520Q974-F1
#
_cell.length_a   1.000
_cell.length_b   1.000
_cell.length_c   1.000
_cell.angle_alpha   90.00
_cell.angle_beta   90.00
_cell.angle_gamma   90.00
#
_symmetry.space_group_name_H-M   'P 1'
#
loop_
_entity.id
_entity.type
_entity.pdbx_description
1 polymer ?
#
loop_
_entity_poly.entity_id
_entity_poly.type
_entity_poly.pdbx_seq_one_letter_code
_entity_poly.pdbx_strand_id
1 'polypeptide(L)'
;MNTIKTVFALFISSLLVHANEVDEFIKDLESGDKAKRREAARSLSLIGAKAKAAVPALIKGLDDDEEQVFFWSATALAKMGPDAIEAAPELIKLLSRSKRRYKDQIHVRIVHALTEIGPAVVPQLTKALGSDDSFVRTGSAEVLGNLGSDSQAAAPNLFNLLADENENVRTAASTALGQIGPPAYKQIIQGLTSENNIVRSAAANAVIWLPPASSPANKLADLLPQEPSSEVKAMGLRSLSQIGFSGKRLIVLLQTALDSELPQLRQVALSGILSLRPNSKAVIPYLIERLNSIDSDKRNQAINLLGRLGEDATKAVTTLIELHNKTEDEDQKRIRQALINMGTASIKGILDSSKNSPLDQMTASLWQAECLGKIGIQAVPQLTEKIKERHSDSTKLLALIALEKISDTSLSTQNAILPLLASEKAEFRGVALKALVASTNKPQLLLPRLQNAMNDSSPLVRQAAMDALAGLGEIAKGASAALVKSLNDKDSAVRLSAIRAIGKLNSEDSDLAEKLIQFLEGANAETRLAVVTSLGGFKQLPNSAVNNLVKVLKTEDSETQSAVFTALSKLGESAKPALPALYQALVHKSSTVRNASLNALTKVEKNKLKLLDVLQNKLKDDNDTVRHTAIRELGNLGSDARPAGKSLFDRFATTEDRQVTMEALRQIRVRDVSLYISILNNEEPLVRFFACQAIRRAGKKASSAEPALTKLKTDSYDFVRREARRALEAIR
;
A
#
# COMPACT_ATOMS: atom_id res chain seq x y z
N MET A 1 63.95 30.49 -39.55
CA MET A 1 63.26 29.68 -40.59
C MET A 1 63.13 28.19 -40.25
N ASN A 2 63.92 27.59 -39.34
CA ASN A 2 63.87 26.13 -39.07
C ASN A 2 62.83 25.68 -38.02
N THR A 3 62.40 26.54 -37.11
CA THR A 3 61.37 26.21 -36.10
C THR A 3 59.96 26.17 -36.69
N ILE A 4 59.65 27.01 -37.68
CA ILE A 4 58.34 27.00 -38.37
C ILE A 4 58.19 25.73 -39.23
N LYS A 5 59.24 25.27 -39.93
CA LYS A 5 59.19 24.02 -40.73
C LYS A 5 59.02 22.76 -39.88
N THR A 6 59.59 22.73 -38.67
CA THR A 6 59.53 21.55 -37.79
C THR A 6 58.16 21.42 -37.10
N VAL A 7 57.56 22.54 -36.67
CA VAL A 7 56.18 22.54 -36.15
C VAL A 7 55.17 22.24 -37.26
N PHE A 8 55.38 22.73 -38.47
CA PHE A 8 54.52 22.44 -39.63
C PHE A 8 54.62 20.96 -40.06
N ALA A 9 55.82 20.36 -40.03
CA ALA A 9 56.02 18.94 -40.32
C ALA A 9 55.41 18.01 -39.26
N LEU A 10 55.50 18.37 -37.97
CA LEU A 10 54.87 17.60 -36.89
C LEU A 10 53.34 17.68 -36.93
N PHE A 11 52.76 18.85 -37.24
CA PHE A 11 51.32 18.99 -37.45
C PHE A 11 50.83 18.18 -38.65
N ILE A 12 51.54 18.23 -39.78
CA ILE A 12 51.21 17.45 -40.98
C ILE A 12 51.35 15.94 -40.70
N SER A 13 52.37 15.50 -39.96
CA SER A 13 52.56 14.09 -39.62
C SER A 13 51.46 13.54 -38.70
N SER A 14 51.01 14.31 -37.70
CA SER A 14 49.89 13.93 -36.83
C SER A 14 48.57 13.89 -37.60
N LEU A 15 48.32 14.86 -38.48
CA LEU A 15 47.14 14.87 -39.36
C LEU A 15 47.14 13.70 -40.36
N LEU A 16 48.30 13.32 -40.91
CA LEU A 16 48.45 12.18 -41.83
C LEU A 16 48.24 10.84 -41.13
N VAL A 17 48.69 10.68 -39.87
CA VAL A 17 48.47 9.46 -39.08
C VAL A 17 46.98 9.24 -38.80
N HIS A 18 46.25 10.28 -38.40
CA HIS A 18 44.81 10.17 -38.16
C HIS A 18 44.01 9.96 -39.47
N ALA A 19 44.46 10.53 -40.60
CA ALA A 19 43.82 10.31 -41.90
C ALA A 19 43.98 8.86 -42.40
N ASN A 20 45.19 8.29 -42.28
CA ASN A 20 45.43 6.89 -42.64
C ASN A 20 44.63 5.92 -41.76
N GLU A 21 44.48 6.20 -40.47
CA GLU A 21 43.65 5.39 -39.55
C GLU A 21 42.15 5.45 -39.91
N VAL A 22 41.64 6.62 -40.29
CA VAL A 22 40.23 6.77 -40.72
C VAL A 22 39.96 6.00 -42.01
N ASP A 23 40.87 6.06 -42.99
CA ASP A 23 40.75 5.33 -44.26
C ASP A 23 40.77 3.80 -44.05
N GLU A 24 41.60 3.32 -43.12
CA GLU A 24 41.62 1.91 -42.72
C GLU A 24 40.29 1.49 -42.07
N PHE A 25 39.77 2.28 -41.13
CA PHE A 25 38.48 1.99 -40.51
C PHE A 25 37.31 2.06 -41.49
N ILE A 26 37.33 2.94 -42.49
CA ILE A 26 36.34 2.97 -43.57
C ILE A 26 36.33 1.63 -44.31
N LYS A 27 37.51 1.11 -44.66
CA LYS A 27 37.65 -0.18 -45.36
C LYS A 27 37.21 -1.34 -44.49
N ASP A 28 37.55 -1.34 -43.20
CA ASP A 28 37.14 -2.38 -42.26
C ASP A 28 35.63 -2.39 -42.00
N LEU A 29 34.97 -1.23 -42.11
CA LEU A 29 33.51 -1.10 -42.05
C LEU A 29 32.80 -1.82 -43.21
N GLU A 30 33.49 -2.03 -44.33
CA GLU A 30 32.96 -2.78 -45.50
C GLU A 30 33.40 -4.26 -45.50
N SER A 31 34.09 -4.71 -44.46
CA SER A 31 34.60 -6.08 -44.39
C SER A 31 33.49 -7.12 -44.16
N GLY A 32 33.69 -8.34 -44.66
CA GLY A 32 32.80 -9.48 -44.38
C GLY A 32 32.84 -9.95 -42.92
N ASP A 33 33.82 -9.49 -42.13
CA ASP A 33 34.00 -9.86 -40.73
C ASP A 33 33.21 -8.92 -39.80
N LYS A 34 32.21 -9.47 -39.11
CA LYS A 34 31.35 -8.73 -38.18
C LYS A 34 32.12 -8.08 -37.04
N ALA A 35 33.18 -8.71 -36.54
CA ALA A 35 33.98 -8.17 -35.46
C ALA A 35 34.76 -6.93 -35.93
N LYS A 36 35.36 -7.00 -37.13
CA LYS A 36 36.07 -5.87 -37.73
C LYS A 36 35.16 -4.69 -38.01
N ARG A 37 33.98 -4.90 -38.61
CA ARG A 37 33.01 -3.82 -38.84
C ARG A 37 32.60 -3.13 -37.53
N ARG A 38 32.37 -3.91 -36.47
CA ARG A 38 32.00 -3.40 -35.14
C ARG A 38 33.13 -2.59 -34.51
N GLU A 39 34.36 -3.10 -34.55
CA GLU A 39 35.56 -2.42 -34.05
C GLU A 39 35.77 -1.10 -34.81
N ALA A 40 35.68 -1.12 -36.14
CA ALA A 40 35.81 0.06 -36.99
C ALA A 40 34.76 1.14 -36.66
N ALA A 41 33.48 0.75 -36.59
CA ALA A 41 32.40 1.67 -36.23
C ALA A 41 32.63 2.29 -34.83
N ARG A 42 33.08 1.48 -33.87
CA ARG A 42 33.39 1.94 -32.51
C ARG A 42 34.56 2.92 -32.52
N SER A 43 35.64 2.60 -33.23
CA SER A 43 36.83 3.46 -33.34
C SER A 43 36.50 4.80 -34.00
N LEU A 44 35.73 4.81 -35.09
CA LEU A 44 35.23 6.03 -35.72
C LEU A 44 34.40 6.88 -34.75
N SER A 45 33.62 6.24 -33.87
CA SER A 45 32.89 6.94 -32.81
C SER A 45 33.78 7.53 -31.71
N LEU A 46 35.00 7.03 -31.51
CA LEU A 46 35.96 7.60 -30.56
C LEU A 46 36.72 8.77 -31.20
N ILE A 47 36.94 8.74 -32.51
CA ILE A 47 37.58 9.82 -33.27
C ILE A 47 36.68 11.07 -33.34
N GLY A 48 35.36 10.90 -33.49
CA GLY A 48 34.40 12.00 -33.52
C GLY A 48 34.51 12.86 -34.78
N ALA A 49 34.38 14.18 -34.66
CA ALA A 49 34.34 15.13 -35.80
C ALA A 49 35.49 14.99 -36.82
N LYS A 50 36.68 14.54 -36.39
CA LYS A 50 37.82 14.33 -37.29
C LYS A 50 37.61 13.20 -38.31
N ALA A 51 36.67 12.29 -38.06
CA ALA A 51 36.37 11.16 -38.94
C ALA A 51 35.32 11.49 -40.02
N LYS A 52 35.14 12.77 -40.39
CA LYS A 52 34.15 13.21 -41.39
C LYS A 52 34.19 12.42 -42.71
N ALA A 53 35.38 12.03 -43.18
CA ALA A 53 35.54 11.23 -44.39
C ALA A 53 34.78 9.89 -44.32
N ALA A 54 34.51 9.37 -43.12
CA ALA A 54 33.79 8.12 -42.91
C ALA A 54 32.27 8.24 -42.95
N VAL A 55 31.69 9.44 -43.08
CA VAL A 55 30.23 9.64 -43.08
C VAL A 55 29.52 8.73 -44.11
N PRO A 56 29.94 8.62 -45.38
CA PRO A 56 29.30 7.72 -46.34
C PRO A 56 29.35 6.24 -45.94
N ALA A 57 30.45 5.79 -45.33
CA ALA A 57 30.58 4.42 -44.85
C ALA A 57 29.68 4.18 -43.63
N LEU A 58 29.65 5.12 -42.68
CA LEU A 58 28.81 5.04 -41.49
C LEU A 58 27.32 5.05 -41.83
N ILE A 59 26.90 5.76 -42.89
CA ILE A 59 25.53 5.69 -43.43
C ILE A 59 25.18 4.26 -43.85
N LYS A 60 26.07 3.58 -44.59
CA LYS A 60 25.87 2.14 -44.94
C LYS A 60 25.79 1.27 -43.68
N GLY A 61 26.62 1.58 -42.68
CA GLY A 61 26.63 0.90 -41.38
C GLY A 61 25.32 1.04 -40.58
N LEU A 62 24.42 1.95 -40.95
CA LEU A 62 23.08 2.05 -40.35
C LEU A 62 22.12 0.94 -40.84
N ASP A 63 22.43 0.25 -41.93
CA ASP A 63 21.64 -0.90 -42.41
C ASP A 63 22.34 -2.25 -42.13
N ASP A 64 23.41 -2.24 -41.33
CA ASP A 64 24.20 -3.44 -41.05
C ASP A 64 23.36 -4.53 -40.33
N ASP A 65 23.65 -5.79 -40.66
CA ASP A 65 23.02 -6.98 -40.09
C ASP A 65 23.46 -7.23 -38.65
N GLU A 66 24.64 -6.72 -38.27
CA GLU A 66 25.14 -6.70 -36.90
C GLU A 66 24.65 -5.47 -36.15
N GLU A 67 23.81 -5.68 -35.13
CA GLU A 67 23.18 -4.60 -34.35
C GLU A 67 24.22 -3.64 -33.73
N GLN A 68 25.38 -4.15 -33.31
CA GLN A 68 26.43 -3.31 -32.75
C GLN A 68 27.06 -2.37 -33.78
N VAL A 69 27.12 -2.74 -35.05
CA VAL A 69 27.61 -1.85 -36.12
C VAL A 69 26.62 -0.70 -36.30
N PHE A 70 25.32 -0.99 -36.39
CA PHE A 70 24.27 0.05 -36.40
C PHE A 70 24.42 1.01 -35.22
N PHE A 71 24.58 0.45 -34.02
CA PHE A 71 24.80 1.26 -32.83
C PHE A 71 26.06 2.12 -33.04
N TRP A 72 27.25 1.56 -33.15
CA TRP A 72 28.44 2.43 -33.20
C TRP A 72 28.42 3.44 -34.35
N SER A 73 27.83 3.10 -35.50
CA SER A 73 27.64 4.01 -36.62
C SER A 73 26.78 5.23 -36.29
N ALA A 74 25.59 5.05 -35.70
CA ALA A 74 24.76 6.18 -35.30
C ALA A 74 25.41 7.04 -34.17
N THR A 75 26.27 6.49 -33.31
CA THR A 75 27.01 7.31 -32.32
C THR A 75 28.16 8.06 -32.96
N ALA A 76 28.84 7.45 -33.92
CA ALA A 76 29.89 8.13 -34.67
C ALA A 76 29.31 9.35 -35.40
N LEU A 77 28.18 9.18 -36.09
CA LEU A 77 27.47 10.27 -36.76
C LEU A 77 27.03 11.36 -35.78
N ALA A 78 26.49 10.99 -34.61
CA ALA A 78 26.13 11.95 -33.56
C ALA A 78 27.34 12.79 -33.10
N LYS A 79 28.46 12.14 -32.78
CA LYS A 79 29.69 12.80 -32.30
C LYS A 79 30.42 13.62 -33.36
N MET A 80 30.09 13.44 -34.64
CA MET A 80 30.56 14.30 -35.72
C MET A 80 29.81 15.64 -35.77
N GLY A 81 28.62 15.71 -35.16
CA GLY A 81 27.82 16.91 -35.12
C GLY A 81 27.45 17.41 -36.53
N PRO A 82 27.52 18.73 -36.80
CA PRO A 82 27.10 19.31 -38.07
C PRO A 82 27.77 18.72 -39.33
N ASP A 83 28.98 18.17 -39.18
CA ASP A 83 29.72 17.56 -40.30
C ASP A 83 29.07 16.27 -40.83
N ALA A 84 28.16 15.65 -40.07
CA ALA A 84 27.41 14.45 -40.47
C ALA A 84 26.05 14.76 -41.13
N ILE A 85 25.80 15.99 -41.57
CA ILE A 85 24.53 16.40 -42.22
C ILE A 85 24.14 15.53 -43.43
N GLU A 86 25.13 14.96 -44.14
CA GLU A 86 24.87 14.05 -45.26
C GLU A 86 24.12 12.78 -44.83
N ALA A 87 24.23 12.37 -43.56
CA ALA A 87 23.52 11.21 -43.01
C ALA A 87 22.06 11.49 -42.65
N ALA A 88 21.65 12.75 -42.60
CA ALA A 88 20.32 13.13 -42.11
C ALA A 88 19.15 12.49 -42.88
N PRO A 89 19.15 12.38 -44.24
CA PRO A 89 18.06 11.71 -44.95
C PRO A 89 17.87 10.24 -44.53
N GLU A 90 18.97 9.48 -44.35
CA GLU A 90 18.88 8.07 -43.96
C GLU A 90 18.51 7.93 -42.48
N LEU A 91 19.05 8.78 -41.61
CA LEU A 91 18.64 8.84 -40.20
C LEU A 91 17.14 9.16 -40.06
N ILE A 92 16.60 10.11 -40.83
CA ILE A 92 15.16 10.43 -40.83
C ILE A 92 14.32 9.23 -41.25
N LYS A 93 14.74 8.49 -42.29
CA LYS A 93 14.05 7.25 -42.72
C LYS A 93 14.03 6.18 -41.61
N LEU A 94 15.07 6.12 -40.79
CA LEU A 94 15.19 5.20 -39.65
C LEU A 94 14.39 5.64 -38.41
N LEU A 95 13.72 6.80 -38.42
CA LEU A 95 12.72 7.16 -37.42
C LEU A 95 11.45 6.29 -37.54
N SER A 96 11.21 5.67 -38.70
CA SER A 96 10.12 4.72 -38.90
C SER A 96 10.20 3.55 -37.92
N ARG A 97 9.06 2.87 -37.68
CA ARG A 97 9.01 1.79 -36.70
C ARG A 97 9.90 0.62 -37.11
N SER A 98 11.02 0.47 -36.42
CA SER A 98 11.96 -0.63 -36.66
C SER A 98 11.34 -2.01 -36.37
N LYS A 99 11.65 -2.98 -37.24
CA LYS A 99 11.31 -4.41 -37.06
C LYS A 99 12.36 -5.17 -36.22
N ARG A 100 13.44 -4.50 -35.81
CA ARG A 100 14.55 -5.10 -35.04
C ARG A 100 14.14 -5.34 -33.58
N ARG A 101 14.88 -6.22 -32.88
CA ARG A 101 14.61 -6.63 -31.48
C ARG A 101 14.58 -5.45 -30.50
N TYR A 102 15.41 -4.42 -30.74
CA TYR A 102 15.60 -3.26 -29.84
C TYR A 102 15.01 -1.95 -30.41
N LYS A 103 13.79 -2.02 -30.98
CA LYS A 103 13.13 -0.89 -31.66
C LYS A 103 13.10 0.44 -30.88
N ASP A 104 12.87 0.41 -29.57
CA ASP A 104 12.74 1.64 -28.77
C ASP A 104 14.11 2.31 -28.55
N GLN A 105 15.18 1.51 -28.42
CA GLN A 105 16.56 2.01 -28.32
C GLN A 105 17.05 2.61 -29.64
N ILE A 106 16.63 2.03 -30.77
CA ILE A 106 16.94 2.56 -32.10
C ILE A 106 16.35 3.96 -32.22
N HIS A 107 15.07 4.13 -31.90
CA HIS A 107 14.40 5.41 -32.03
C HIS A 107 15.08 6.54 -31.24
N VAL A 108 15.29 6.34 -29.93
CA VAL A 108 15.97 7.32 -29.05
C VAL A 108 17.33 7.74 -29.61
N ARG A 109 18.03 6.80 -30.24
CA ARG A 109 19.40 7.01 -30.69
C ARG A 109 19.48 7.71 -32.04
N ILE A 110 18.53 7.44 -32.92
CA ILE A 110 18.37 8.20 -34.16
C ILE A 110 17.94 9.64 -33.85
N VAL A 111 17.01 9.83 -32.91
CA VAL A 111 16.63 11.16 -32.41
C VAL A 111 17.86 11.88 -31.84
N HIS A 112 18.64 11.23 -30.98
CA HIS A 112 19.88 11.82 -30.44
C HIS A 112 20.88 12.18 -31.55
N ALA A 113 21.13 11.28 -32.51
CA ALA A 113 22.06 11.57 -33.60
C ALA A 113 21.61 12.78 -34.45
N LEU A 114 20.34 12.87 -34.79
CA LEU A 114 19.78 14.01 -35.52
C LEU A 114 19.83 15.31 -34.68
N THR A 115 19.63 15.24 -33.37
CA THR A 115 19.78 16.38 -32.46
C THR A 115 21.23 16.87 -32.41
N GLU A 116 22.22 15.98 -32.30
CA GLU A 116 23.64 16.37 -32.25
C GLU A 116 24.16 16.91 -33.60
N ILE A 117 23.61 16.48 -34.74
CA ILE A 117 23.90 17.12 -36.04
C ILE A 117 23.50 18.61 -36.02
N GLY A 118 22.47 18.96 -35.24
CA GLY A 118 22.15 20.34 -34.93
C GLY A 118 21.27 21.04 -35.98
N PRO A 119 21.23 22.38 -36.00
CA PRO A 119 20.23 23.16 -36.75
C PRO A 119 20.20 22.92 -38.27
N ALA A 120 21.28 22.39 -38.84
CA ALA A 120 21.37 22.08 -40.27
C ALA A 120 20.31 21.06 -40.75
N VAL A 121 19.81 20.19 -39.86
CA VAL A 121 18.76 19.20 -40.22
C VAL A 121 17.35 19.78 -40.25
N VAL A 122 17.13 21.01 -39.76
CA VAL A 122 15.79 21.61 -39.63
C VAL A 122 15.00 21.60 -40.94
N PRO A 123 15.55 21.97 -42.13
CA PRO A 123 14.79 21.92 -43.38
C PRO A 123 14.33 20.51 -43.76
N GLN A 124 15.18 19.49 -43.55
CA GLN A 124 14.87 18.09 -43.86
C GLN A 124 13.81 17.54 -42.89
N LEU A 125 13.94 17.83 -41.60
CA LEU A 125 12.96 17.44 -40.58
C LEU A 125 11.62 18.15 -40.78
N THR A 126 11.62 19.44 -41.15
CA THR A 126 10.40 20.19 -41.45
C THR A 126 9.62 19.56 -42.60
N LYS A 127 10.33 19.05 -43.63
CA LYS A 127 9.71 18.28 -44.72
C LYS A 127 9.20 16.92 -44.21
N ALA A 128 9.94 16.24 -43.34
CA ALA A 128 9.57 14.94 -42.79
C ALA A 128 8.35 14.97 -41.87
N LEU A 129 7.98 16.14 -41.32
CA LEU A 129 6.70 16.34 -40.62
C LEU A 129 5.49 16.04 -41.51
N GLY A 130 5.63 16.09 -42.84
CA GLY A 130 4.58 15.72 -43.80
C GLY A 130 4.62 14.25 -44.24
N SER A 131 5.37 13.38 -43.56
CA SER A 131 5.45 11.95 -43.90
C SER A 131 4.14 11.21 -43.63
N ASP A 132 3.82 10.23 -44.47
CA ASP A 132 2.69 9.32 -44.24
C ASP A 132 2.90 8.43 -42.99
N ASP A 133 4.15 8.16 -42.59
CA ASP A 133 4.47 7.38 -41.40
C ASP A 133 4.41 8.26 -40.13
N SER A 134 3.46 7.96 -39.25
CA SER A 134 3.31 8.64 -37.96
C SER A 134 4.57 8.60 -37.07
N PHE A 135 5.39 7.53 -37.16
CA PHE A 135 6.63 7.44 -36.37
C PHE A 135 7.69 8.43 -36.87
N VAL A 136 7.77 8.64 -38.18
CA VAL A 136 8.64 9.65 -38.78
C VAL A 136 8.18 11.04 -38.37
N ARG A 137 6.86 11.32 -38.39
CA ARG A 137 6.31 12.60 -37.92
C ARG A 137 6.63 12.85 -36.44
N THR A 138 6.39 11.87 -35.56
CA THR A 138 6.69 11.96 -34.13
C THR A 138 8.18 12.22 -33.90
N GLY A 139 9.07 11.38 -34.45
CA GLY A 139 10.51 11.54 -34.26
C GLY A 139 11.05 12.87 -34.82
N SER A 140 10.50 13.33 -35.95
CA SER A 140 10.90 14.62 -36.52
C SER A 140 10.48 15.78 -35.62
N ALA A 141 9.27 15.73 -35.03
CA ALA A 141 8.82 16.73 -34.07
C ALA A 141 9.67 16.71 -32.79
N GLU A 142 10.02 15.54 -32.26
CA GLU A 142 10.89 15.40 -31.09
C GLU A 142 12.28 16.02 -31.33
N VAL A 143 12.92 15.73 -32.46
CA VAL A 143 14.22 16.32 -32.79
C VAL A 143 14.12 17.84 -32.90
N LEU A 144 13.09 18.37 -33.57
CA LEU A 144 12.88 19.81 -33.69
C LEU A 144 12.66 20.46 -32.32
N GLY A 145 11.95 19.80 -31.40
CA GLY A 145 11.80 20.25 -30.01
C GLY A 145 13.13 20.28 -29.24
N ASN A 146 13.94 19.22 -29.37
CA ASN A 146 15.26 19.14 -28.74
C ASN A 146 16.23 20.22 -29.22
N LEU A 147 16.10 20.66 -30.49
CA LEU A 147 16.88 21.78 -31.05
C LEU A 147 16.42 23.16 -30.52
N GLY A 148 15.28 23.24 -29.82
CA GLY A 148 14.80 24.46 -29.20
C GLY A 148 14.62 25.61 -30.20
N SER A 149 15.10 26.81 -29.85
CA SER A 149 14.92 28.02 -30.67
C SER A 149 15.53 27.92 -32.07
N ASP A 150 16.54 27.06 -32.27
CA ASP A 150 17.20 26.92 -33.56
C ASP A 150 16.28 26.29 -34.62
N SER A 151 15.21 25.63 -34.21
CA SER A 151 14.19 25.06 -35.10
C SER A 151 12.98 25.97 -35.34
N GLN A 152 13.04 27.25 -34.97
CA GLN A 152 11.91 28.19 -35.06
C GLN A 152 11.23 28.24 -36.44
N ALA A 153 11.96 28.01 -37.53
CA ALA A 153 11.41 27.97 -38.89
C ALA A 153 10.37 26.86 -39.08
N ALA A 154 10.41 25.79 -38.27
CA ALA A 154 9.48 24.67 -38.31
C ALA A 154 8.19 24.91 -37.50
N ALA A 155 8.10 26.00 -36.73
CA ALA A 155 6.95 26.25 -35.86
C ALA A 155 5.58 26.23 -36.59
N PRO A 156 5.42 26.81 -37.81
CA PRO A 156 4.17 26.69 -38.57
C PRO A 156 3.82 25.24 -38.96
N ASN A 157 4.81 24.42 -39.28
CA ASN A 157 4.60 23.02 -39.66
C ASN A 157 4.23 22.17 -38.44
N LEU A 158 4.89 22.40 -37.30
CA LEU A 158 4.55 21.77 -36.03
C LEU A 158 3.14 22.16 -35.56
N PHE A 159 2.72 23.41 -35.79
CA PHE A 159 1.35 23.85 -35.53
C PHE A 159 0.30 23.03 -36.27
N ASN A 160 0.53 22.72 -37.55
CA ASN A 160 -0.41 21.90 -38.33
C ASN A 160 -0.57 20.49 -37.74
N LEU A 161 0.50 19.92 -37.17
CA LEU A 161 0.47 18.61 -36.51
C LEU A 161 -0.30 18.58 -35.19
N LEU A 162 -0.72 19.73 -34.64
CA LEU A 162 -1.63 19.74 -33.49
C LEU A 162 -3.01 19.14 -33.83
N ALA A 163 -3.36 19.08 -35.12
CA ALA A 163 -4.57 18.46 -35.64
C ALA A 163 -4.35 17.04 -36.18
N ASP A 164 -3.15 16.46 -36.00
CA ASP A 164 -2.83 15.12 -36.52
C ASP A 164 -3.77 14.05 -35.93
N GLU A 165 -4.12 13.04 -36.74
CA GLU A 165 -4.97 11.92 -36.31
C GLU A 165 -4.33 11.11 -35.17
N ASN A 166 -3.00 11.01 -35.16
CA ASN A 166 -2.24 10.23 -34.19
C ASN A 166 -1.93 11.07 -32.95
N GLU A 167 -2.36 10.58 -31.78
CA GLU A 167 -2.15 11.26 -30.50
C GLU A 167 -0.67 11.48 -30.15
N ASN A 168 0.21 10.53 -30.49
CA ASN A 168 1.64 10.67 -30.22
C ASN A 168 2.26 11.80 -31.04
N VAL A 169 1.79 11.98 -32.28
CA VAL A 169 2.24 13.08 -33.16
C VAL A 169 1.78 14.42 -32.59
N ARG A 170 0.52 14.53 -32.15
CA ARG A 170 0.00 15.75 -31.50
C ARG A 170 0.79 16.11 -30.25
N THR A 171 1.07 15.14 -29.39
CA THR A 171 1.86 15.35 -28.17
C THR A 171 3.27 15.81 -28.50
N ALA A 172 3.98 15.13 -29.42
CA ALA A 172 5.31 15.52 -29.84
C ALA A 172 5.35 16.94 -30.44
N ALA A 173 4.38 17.27 -31.30
CA ALA A 173 4.25 18.61 -31.87
C ALA A 173 4.01 19.69 -30.81
N SER A 174 3.11 19.43 -29.83
CA SER A 174 2.86 20.36 -28.73
C SER A 174 4.09 20.58 -27.85
N THR A 175 4.82 19.51 -27.52
CA THR A 175 6.06 19.57 -26.75
C THR A 175 7.12 20.35 -27.51
N ALA A 176 7.29 20.08 -28.81
CA ALA A 176 8.25 20.78 -29.65
C ALA A 176 7.95 22.29 -29.73
N LEU A 177 6.70 22.69 -29.94
CA LEU A 177 6.31 24.11 -29.91
C LEU A 177 6.62 24.76 -28.55
N GLY A 178 6.39 24.05 -27.45
CA GLY A 178 6.75 24.52 -26.12
C GLY A 178 8.26 24.69 -25.92
N GLN A 179 9.06 23.71 -26.35
CA GLN A 179 10.52 23.70 -26.23
C GLN A 179 11.22 24.72 -27.15
N ILE A 180 10.64 25.04 -28.31
CA ILE A 180 11.11 26.13 -29.18
C ILE A 180 11.06 27.48 -28.45
N GLY A 181 10.08 27.66 -27.55
CA GLY A 181 9.97 28.84 -26.70
C GLY A 181 9.40 30.07 -27.43
N PRO A 182 9.87 31.30 -27.15
CA PRO A 182 9.29 32.54 -27.63
C PRO A 182 8.97 32.61 -29.14
N PRO A 183 9.81 32.08 -30.06
CA PRO A 183 9.50 32.10 -31.49
C PRO A 183 8.21 31.34 -31.87
N ALA A 184 7.80 30.34 -31.08
CA ALA A 184 6.58 29.56 -31.31
C ALA A 184 5.33 30.12 -30.61
N TYR A 185 5.45 31.20 -29.83
CA TYR A 185 4.32 31.74 -29.04
C TYR A 185 3.13 32.14 -29.92
N LYS A 186 3.38 32.67 -31.12
CA LYS A 186 2.33 33.03 -32.08
C LYS A 186 1.47 31.80 -32.43
N GLN A 187 2.11 30.67 -32.72
CA GLN A 187 1.45 29.42 -33.08
C GLN A 187 0.71 28.81 -31.90
N ILE A 188 1.30 28.84 -30.69
CA ILE A 188 0.62 28.35 -29.48
C ILE A 188 -0.64 29.18 -29.21
N ILE A 189 -0.55 30.52 -29.26
CA ILE A 189 -1.70 31.42 -29.05
C ILE A 189 -2.78 31.20 -30.11
N GLN A 190 -2.40 31.03 -31.38
CA GLN A 190 -3.33 30.70 -32.45
C GLN A 190 -4.05 29.36 -32.19
N GLY A 191 -3.32 28.36 -31.67
CA GLY A 191 -3.87 27.04 -31.35
C GLY A 191 -4.84 27.08 -30.19
N LEU A 192 -4.55 27.88 -29.16
CA LEU A 192 -5.45 28.10 -28.02
C LEU A 192 -6.80 28.71 -28.43
N THR A 193 -6.86 29.43 -29.56
CA THR A 193 -8.09 30.02 -30.11
C THR A 193 -8.69 29.24 -31.29
N SER A 194 -8.21 28.02 -31.55
CA SER A 194 -8.73 27.20 -32.65
C SER A 194 -10.19 26.80 -32.43
N GLU A 195 -10.97 26.68 -33.49
CA GLU A 195 -12.33 26.12 -33.43
C GLU A 195 -12.31 24.62 -33.04
N ASN A 196 -11.22 23.92 -33.38
CA ASN A 196 -11.03 22.51 -33.07
C ASN A 196 -10.53 22.31 -31.62
N ASN A 197 -11.29 21.58 -30.80
CA ASN A 197 -10.95 21.30 -29.40
C ASN A 197 -9.67 20.46 -29.25
N ILE A 198 -9.37 19.56 -30.20
CA ILE A 198 -8.13 18.76 -30.20
C ILE A 198 -6.91 19.69 -30.31
N VAL A 199 -6.97 20.65 -31.23
CA VAL A 199 -5.90 21.66 -31.43
C VAL A 199 -5.77 22.55 -30.19
N ARG A 200 -6.89 23.01 -29.61
CA ARG A 200 -6.86 23.80 -28.35
C ARG A 200 -6.22 23.02 -27.21
N SER A 201 -6.56 21.74 -27.05
CA SER A 201 -5.99 20.88 -26.01
C SER A 201 -4.49 20.67 -26.20
N ALA A 202 -4.04 20.42 -27.44
CA ALA A 202 -2.63 20.26 -27.75
C ALA A 202 -1.85 21.57 -27.53
N ALA A 203 -2.41 22.72 -27.93
CA ALA A 203 -1.83 24.02 -27.66
C ALA A 203 -1.76 24.33 -26.16
N ALA A 204 -2.77 23.94 -25.37
CA ALA A 204 -2.74 24.05 -23.92
C ALA A 204 -1.61 23.19 -23.31
N ASN A 205 -1.40 21.97 -23.82
CA ASN A 205 -0.30 21.10 -23.38
C ASN A 205 1.09 21.70 -23.64
N ALA A 206 1.26 22.43 -24.76
CA ALA A 206 2.52 23.11 -25.07
C ALA A 206 2.94 24.12 -23.99
N VAL A 207 1.98 24.71 -23.27
CA VAL A 207 2.22 25.70 -22.21
C VAL A 207 3.03 25.12 -21.04
N ILE A 208 3.03 23.80 -20.83
CA ILE A 208 3.80 23.13 -19.77
C ILE A 208 5.31 23.44 -19.84
N TRP A 209 5.82 23.64 -21.05
CA TRP A 209 7.24 23.88 -21.29
C TRP A 209 7.63 25.36 -21.22
N LEU A 210 6.67 26.24 -20.90
CA LEU A 210 6.86 27.68 -20.92
C LEU A 210 7.03 28.27 -19.51
N PRO A 211 7.71 29.42 -19.38
CA PRO A 211 7.73 30.16 -18.13
C PRO A 211 6.31 30.58 -17.68
N PRO A 212 6.01 30.60 -16.36
CA PRO A 212 4.68 30.92 -15.84
C PRO A 212 4.14 32.30 -16.24
N ALA A 213 5.00 33.29 -16.51
CA ALA A 213 4.59 34.63 -16.92
C ALA A 213 4.50 34.81 -18.45
N SER A 214 4.64 33.74 -19.24
CA SER A 214 4.63 33.82 -20.70
C SER A 214 3.29 34.31 -21.26
N SER A 215 3.30 34.93 -22.44
CA SER A 215 2.06 35.40 -23.08
C SER A 215 1.08 34.26 -23.42
N PRO A 216 1.52 33.04 -23.83
CA PRO A 216 0.58 31.93 -24.02
C PRO A 216 -0.03 31.43 -22.70
N ALA A 217 0.74 31.42 -21.60
CA ALA A 217 0.20 31.04 -20.29
C ALA A 217 -0.88 32.02 -19.80
N ASN A 218 -0.64 33.33 -19.93
CA ASN A 218 -1.64 34.35 -19.62
C ASN A 218 -2.88 34.20 -20.50
N LYS A 219 -2.69 34.00 -21.81
CA LYS A 219 -3.79 33.82 -22.75
C LYS A 219 -4.62 32.57 -22.43
N LEU A 220 -3.98 31.45 -22.11
CA LEU A 220 -4.65 30.23 -21.67
C LEU A 220 -5.49 30.49 -20.41
N ALA A 221 -4.94 31.18 -19.42
CA ALA A 221 -5.66 31.54 -18.21
C ALA A 221 -6.89 32.43 -18.47
N ASP A 222 -6.82 33.33 -19.45
CA ASP A 222 -7.95 34.19 -19.86
C ASP A 222 -9.07 33.40 -20.57
N LEU A 223 -8.71 32.36 -21.32
CA LEU A 223 -9.65 31.56 -22.11
C LEU A 223 -10.36 30.47 -21.29
N LEU A 224 -9.70 29.92 -20.27
CA LEU A 224 -10.22 28.80 -19.48
C LEU A 224 -11.63 28.98 -18.89
N PRO A 225 -12.03 30.15 -18.37
CA PRO A 225 -13.40 30.34 -17.86
C PRO A 225 -14.48 30.06 -18.91
N GLN A 226 -14.22 30.46 -20.17
CA GLN A 226 -15.19 30.36 -21.27
C GLN A 226 -15.00 29.11 -22.14
N GLU A 227 -14.02 28.26 -21.85
CA GLU A 227 -13.73 27.07 -22.65
C GLU A 227 -14.87 26.04 -22.56
N PRO A 228 -15.53 25.66 -23.67
CA PRO A 228 -16.63 24.70 -23.64
C PRO A 228 -16.18 23.25 -23.38
N SER A 229 -14.99 22.85 -23.83
CA SER A 229 -14.51 21.46 -23.68
C SER A 229 -13.93 21.21 -22.28
N SER A 230 -14.44 20.17 -21.62
CA SER A 230 -13.92 19.68 -20.34
C SER A 230 -12.48 19.18 -20.45
N GLU A 231 -12.12 18.56 -21.57
CA GLU A 231 -10.78 18.03 -21.84
C GLU A 231 -9.78 19.17 -21.94
N VAL A 232 -10.11 20.22 -22.70
CA VAL A 232 -9.28 21.42 -22.83
C VAL A 232 -9.16 22.15 -21.50
N LYS A 233 -10.26 22.30 -20.74
CA LYS A 233 -10.23 22.86 -19.37
C LYS A 233 -9.29 22.09 -18.46
N ALA A 234 -9.41 20.76 -18.43
CA ALA A 234 -8.57 19.90 -17.60
C ALA A 234 -7.10 19.97 -18.02
N MET A 235 -6.79 20.01 -19.32
CA MET A 235 -5.43 20.14 -19.81
C MET A 235 -4.84 21.51 -19.46
N GLY A 236 -5.59 22.59 -19.66
CA GLY A 236 -5.12 23.93 -19.37
C GLY A 236 -4.87 24.18 -17.88
N LEU A 237 -5.77 23.73 -17.00
CA LEU A 237 -5.58 23.82 -15.55
C LEU A 237 -4.36 23.02 -15.08
N ARG A 238 -4.13 21.83 -15.63
CA ARG A 238 -2.91 21.04 -15.35
C ARG A 238 -1.66 21.79 -15.79
N SER A 239 -1.68 22.32 -17.01
CA SER A 239 -0.55 23.05 -17.59
C SER A 239 -0.18 24.28 -16.76
N LEU A 240 -1.17 25.10 -16.39
CA LEU A 240 -0.95 26.27 -15.52
C LEU A 240 -0.47 25.89 -14.12
N SER A 241 -0.97 24.79 -13.57
CA SER A 241 -0.57 24.31 -12.24
C SER A 241 0.88 23.80 -12.24
N GLN A 242 1.29 23.12 -13.31
CA GLN A 242 2.64 22.56 -13.46
C GLN A 242 3.71 23.64 -13.63
N ILE A 243 3.42 24.71 -14.35
CA ILE A 243 4.36 25.83 -14.53
C ILE A 243 4.40 26.79 -13.34
N GLY A 244 3.51 26.62 -12.34
CA GLY A 244 3.40 27.55 -11.21
C GLY A 244 2.83 28.92 -11.59
N PHE A 245 1.82 28.95 -12.47
CA PHE A 245 1.15 30.18 -12.90
C PHE A 245 0.62 31.00 -11.71
N SER A 246 0.57 32.32 -11.87
CA SER A 246 0.16 33.32 -10.86
C SER A 246 -0.84 32.80 -9.82
N GLY A 247 -0.38 32.62 -8.59
CA GLY A 247 -1.10 31.88 -7.55
C GLY A 247 -2.52 32.38 -7.32
N LYS A 248 -2.77 33.71 -7.26
CA LYS A 248 -4.13 34.24 -7.03
C LYS A 248 -5.10 33.94 -8.18
N ARG A 249 -4.68 34.15 -9.43
CA ARG A 249 -5.51 33.89 -10.61
C ARG A 249 -5.77 32.39 -10.78
N LEU A 250 -4.73 31.57 -10.61
CA LEU A 250 -4.85 30.13 -10.67
C LEU A 250 -5.77 29.58 -9.57
N ILE A 251 -5.70 30.11 -8.34
CA ILE A 251 -6.60 29.71 -7.26
C ILE A 251 -8.07 29.93 -7.64
N VAL A 252 -8.43 31.08 -8.23
CA VAL A 252 -9.81 31.33 -8.68
C VAL A 252 -10.27 30.31 -9.73
N LEU A 253 -9.39 29.98 -10.68
CA LEU A 253 -9.68 28.97 -11.70
C LEU A 253 -9.84 27.56 -11.08
N LEU A 254 -8.97 27.19 -10.13
CA LEU A 254 -9.05 25.90 -9.43
C LEU A 254 -10.28 25.82 -8.51
N GLN A 255 -10.66 26.90 -7.84
CA GLN A 255 -11.90 26.98 -7.04
C GLN A 255 -13.13 26.73 -7.93
N THR A 256 -13.20 27.40 -9.08
CA THR A 256 -14.27 27.19 -10.06
C THR A 256 -14.30 25.74 -10.56
N ALA A 257 -13.15 25.14 -10.84
CA ALA A 257 -13.05 23.74 -11.27
C ALA A 257 -13.42 22.74 -10.16
N LEU A 258 -13.18 23.09 -8.89
CA LEU A 258 -13.60 22.28 -7.74
C LEU A 258 -15.13 22.29 -7.53
N ASP A 259 -15.81 23.33 -8.00
CA ASP A 259 -17.28 23.43 -8.02
C ASP A 259 -17.94 22.72 -9.21
N SER A 260 -17.15 22.17 -10.14
CA SER A 260 -17.70 21.50 -11.32
C SER A 260 -18.34 20.16 -10.98
N GLU A 261 -19.47 19.85 -11.64
CA GLU A 261 -20.10 18.53 -11.63
C GLU A 261 -19.25 17.44 -12.29
N LEU A 262 -18.23 17.81 -13.08
CA LEU A 262 -17.37 16.87 -13.79
C LEU A 262 -16.24 16.34 -12.90
N PRO A 263 -16.15 15.01 -12.67
CA PRO A 263 -15.12 14.43 -11.82
C PRO A 263 -13.68 14.73 -12.26
N GLN A 264 -13.41 14.78 -13.58
CA GLN A 264 -12.07 15.07 -14.08
C GLN A 264 -11.59 16.47 -13.66
N LEU A 265 -12.46 17.48 -13.72
CA LEU A 265 -12.12 18.85 -13.36
C LEU A 265 -11.89 19.00 -11.86
N ARG A 266 -12.68 18.31 -11.03
CA ARG A 266 -12.47 18.28 -9.57
C ARG A 266 -11.13 17.65 -9.20
N GLN A 267 -10.73 16.56 -9.87
CA GLN A 267 -9.44 15.93 -9.62
C GLN A 267 -8.26 16.82 -10.01
N VAL A 268 -8.36 17.49 -11.16
CA VAL A 268 -7.35 18.47 -11.58
C VAL A 268 -7.26 19.62 -10.58
N ALA A 269 -8.40 20.17 -10.15
CA ALA A 269 -8.46 21.21 -9.13
C ALA A 269 -7.77 20.78 -7.82
N LEU A 270 -8.08 19.56 -7.33
CA LEU A 270 -7.48 18.99 -6.14
C LEU A 270 -5.95 18.89 -6.26
N SER A 271 -5.47 18.35 -7.37
CA SER A 271 -4.03 18.20 -7.62
C SER A 271 -3.32 19.56 -7.72
N GLY A 272 -3.92 20.52 -8.43
CA GLY A 272 -3.38 21.87 -8.57
C GLY A 272 -3.34 22.64 -7.25
N ILE A 273 -4.37 22.53 -6.40
CA ILE A 273 -4.35 23.18 -5.07
C ILE A 273 -3.23 22.62 -4.20
N LEU A 274 -2.97 21.31 -4.27
CA LEU A 274 -1.95 20.66 -3.47
C LEU A 274 -0.52 20.93 -3.96
N SER A 275 -0.33 21.17 -5.26
CA SER A 275 0.98 21.54 -5.83
C SER A 275 1.38 22.98 -5.52
N LEU A 276 0.45 23.83 -5.09
CA LEU A 276 0.68 25.26 -4.83
C LEU A 276 1.25 25.59 -3.44
N ARG A 277 1.77 24.65 -2.66
CA ARG A 277 2.29 24.96 -1.32
C ARG A 277 3.49 25.94 -1.38
N PRO A 278 3.54 26.98 -0.53
CA PRO A 278 2.61 27.32 0.56
C PRO A 278 1.45 28.26 0.16
N ASN A 279 1.36 28.68 -1.11
CA ASN A 279 0.31 29.57 -1.62
C ASN A 279 -1.11 28.96 -1.53
N SER A 280 -1.20 27.64 -1.39
CA SER A 280 -2.45 26.92 -1.08
C SER A 280 -3.18 27.47 0.16
N LYS A 281 -2.51 28.17 1.09
CA LYS A 281 -3.17 28.84 2.24
C LYS A 281 -4.29 29.81 1.83
N ALA A 282 -4.19 30.42 0.67
CA ALA A 282 -5.20 31.36 0.19
C ALA A 282 -6.54 30.67 -0.18
N VAL A 283 -6.56 29.34 -0.35
CA VAL A 283 -7.79 28.58 -0.58
C VAL A 283 -8.54 28.26 0.72
N ILE A 284 -7.88 28.35 1.88
CA ILE A 284 -8.43 27.92 3.17
C ILE A 284 -9.75 28.61 3.52
N PRO A 285 -9.92 29.95 3.38
CA PRO A 285 -11.21 30.60 3.66
C PRO A 285 -12.37 30.02 2.84
N TYR A 286 -12.11 29.76 1.55
CA TYR A 286 -13.10 29.15 0.65
C TYR A 286 -13.41 27.69 1.03
N LEU A 287 -12.42 26.91 1.45
CA LEU A 287 -12.68 25.55 1.93
C LEU A 287 -13.47 25.54 3.24
N ILE A 288 -13.20 26.49 4.15
CA ILE A 288 -13.98 26.66 5.39
C ILE A 288 -15.43 27.01 5.06
N GLU A 289 -15.68 27.90 4.11
CA GLU A 289 -17.04 28.19 3.64
C GLU A 289 -17.73 26.94 3.07
N ARG A 290 -17.02 26.15 2.25
CA ARG A 290 -17.54 24.89 1.69
C ARG A 290 -17.89 23.83 2.73
N LEU A 291 -17.30 23.85 3.92
CA LEU A 291 -17.69 22.94 5.01
C LEU A 291 -19.16 23.11 5.41
N ASN A 292 -19.75 24.28 5.19
CA ASN A 292 -21.15 24.57 5.48
C ASN A 292 -22.10 24.34 4.28
N SER A 293 -21.60 23.79 3.17
CA SER A 293 -22.44 23.52 2.00
C SER A 293 -23.51 22.47 2.30
N ILE A 294 -24.71 22.61 1.73
CA ILE A 294 -25.78 21.60 1.81
C ILE A 294 -25.37 20.33 1.03
N ASP A 295 -24.56 20.49 -0.01
CA ASP A 295 -24.02 19.41 -0.83
C ASP A 295 -22.96 18.60 -0.07
N SER A 296 -23.25 17.33 0.18
CA SER A 296 -22.35 16.41 0.89
C SER A 296 -21.04 16.21 0.15
N ASP A 297 -21.03 16.19 -1.19
CA ASP A 297 -19.81 15.98 -1.96
C ASP A 297 -18.88 17.19 -1.85
N LYS A 298 -19.44 18.40 -1.86
CA LYS A 298 -18.65 19.63 -1.64
C LYS A 298 -18.04 19.67 -0.24
N ARG A 299 -18.82 19.32 0.79
CA ARG A 299 -18.31 19.20 2.17
C ARG A 299 -17.21 18.15 2.27
N ASN A 300 -17.44 16.96 1.73
CA ASN A 300 -16.49 15.84 1.77
C ASN A 300 -15.17 16.19 1.10
N GLN A 301 -15.22 16.86 -0.06
CA GLN A 301 -14.03 17.34 -0.74
C GLN A 301 -13.27 18.37 0.08
N ALA A 302 -13.97 19.31 0.73
CA ALA A 302 -13.34 20.30 1.59
C ALA A 302 -12.66 19.66 2.80
N ILE A 303 -13.32 18.71 3.48
CA ILE A 303 -12.74 17.94 4.61
C ILE A 303 -11.46 17.24 4.18
N ASN A 304 -11.51 16.49 3.07
CA ASN A 304 -10.36 15.74 2.56
C ASN A 304 -9.20 16.66 2.17
N LEU A 305 -9.48 17.77 1.50
CA LEU A 305 -8.46 18.71 1.06
C LEU A 305 -7.82 19.46 2.23
N LEU A 306 -8.61 19.90 3.22
CA LEU A 306 -8.09 20.49 4.45
C LEU A 306 -7.17 19.51 5.20
N GLY A 307 -7.59 18.26 5.33
CA GLY A 307 -6.77 17.19 5.90
C GLY A 307 -5.44 17.02 5.15
N ARG A 308 -5.48 16.97 3.82
CA ARG A 308 -4.27 16.85 3.00
C ARG A 308 -3.37 18.07 3.09
N LEU A 309 -3.92 19.29 3.21
CA LEU A 309 -3.15 20.53 3.33
C LEU A 309 -2.32 20.58 4.63
N GLY A 310 -2.64 19.77 5.64
CA GLY A 310 -1.78 19.61 6.79
C GLY A 310 -1.77 20.85 7.69
N GLU A 311 -0.59 21.25 8.13
CA GLU A 311 -0.39 22.42 9.01
C GLU A 311 -0.90 23.74 8.42
N ASP A 312 -0.90 23.88 7.09
CA ASP A 312 -1.41 25.08 6.40
C ASP A 312 -2.90 25.34 6.68
N ALA A 313 -3.65 24.29 7.02
CA ALA A 313 -5.08 24.33 7.30
C ALA A 313 -5.44 24.55 8.78
N THR A 314 -4.48 24.91 9.65
CA THR A 314 -4.71 25.12 11.11
C THR A 314 -5.96 25.94 11.43
N LYS A 315 -6.25 26.99 10.63
CA LYS A 315 -7.43 27.86 10.85
C LYS A 315 -8.77 27.13 10.69
N ALA A 316 -8.81 25.99 10.01
CA ALA A 316 -10.03 25.21 9.80
C ALA A 316 -10.33 24.21 10.92
N VAL A 317 -9.38 23.99 11.86
CA VAL A 317 -9.52 22.97 12.92
C VAL A 317 -10.79 23.19 13.75
N THR A 318 -11.03 24.42 14.21
CA THR A 318 -12.22 24.74 15.03
C THR A 318 -13.51 24.46 14.26
N THR A 319 -13.61 24.88 13.00
CA THR A 319 -14.80 24.65 12.17
C THR A 319 -15.02 23.17 11.88
N LEU A 320 -13.94 22.39 11.66
CA LEU A 320 -14.03 20.95 11.51
C LEU A 320 -14.58 20.27 12.77
N ILE A 321 -14.13 20.69 13.96
CA ILE A 321 -14.62 20.16 15.24
C ILE A 321 -16.10 20.53 15.48
N GLU A 322 -16.50 21.77 15.16
CA GLU A 322 -17.90 22.18 15.22
C GLU A 322 -18.78 21.37 14.26
N LEU A 323 -18.29 21.10 13.05
CA LEU A 323 -18.98 20.26 12.07
C LEU A 323 -19.07 18.80 12.55
N HIS A 324 -18.01 18.27 13.15
CA HIS A 324 -18.01 16.93 13.75
C HIS A 324 -19.13 16.77 14.77
N ASN A 325 -19.34 17.78 15.63
CA ASN A 325 -20.38 17.73 16.66
C ASN A 325 -21.81 17.87 16.11
N LYS A 326 -21.98 18.31 14.86
CA LYS A 326 -23.29 18.50 14.20
C LYS A 326 -23.62 17.39 13.20
N THR A 327 -22.70 16.48 12.93
CA THR A 327 -22.82 15.44 11.90
C THR A 327 -22.82 14.05 12.51
N GLU A 328 -23.23 13.04 11.74
CA GLU A 328 -23.36 11.66 12.18
C GLU A 328 -22.38 10.72 11.44
N ASP A 329 -21.98 9.65 12.12
CA ASP A 329 -21.22 8.48 11.68
C ASP A 329 -20.12 8.68 10.62
N GLU A 330 -20.47 8.66 9.33
CA GLU A 330 -19.49 8.67 8.24
C GLU A 330 -18.78 10.03 8.10
N ASP A 331 -19.50 11.13 8.29
CA ASP A 331 -18.92 12.46 8.24
C ASP A 331 -18.00 12.69 9.45
N GLN A 332 -18.37 12.18 10.63
CA GLN A 332 -17.48 12.21 11.81
C GLN A 332 -16.19 11.42 11.57
N LYS A 333 -16.24 10.22 10.97
CA LYS A 333 -15.04 9.45 10.64
C LYS A 333 -14.12 10.22 9.69
N ARG A 334 -14.67 10.84 8.64
CA ARG A 334 -13.89 11.65 7.68
C ARG A 334 -13.24 12.85 8.35
N ILE A 335 -13.97 13.58 9.18
CA ILE A 335 -13.44 14.75 9.89
C ILE A 335 -12.33 14.34 10.85
N ARG A 336 -12.51 13.25 11.61
CA ARG A 336 -11.46 12.69 12.47
C ARG A 336 -10.21 12.34 11.67
N GLN A 337 -10.36 11.71 10.50
CA GLN A 337 -9.23 11.41 9.62
C GLN A 337 -8.55 12.68 9.08
N ALA A 338 -9.31 13.72 8.74
CA ALA A 338 -8.76 15.00 8.33
C ALA A 338 -7.95 15.65 9.46
N LEU A 339 -8.48 15.69 10.69
CA LEU A 339 -7.76 16.20 11.86
C LEU A 339 -6.46 15.43 12.12
N ILE A 340 -6.49 14.10 12.00
CA ILE A 340 -5.28 13.26 12.12
C ILE A 340 -4.25 13.62 11.03
N ASN A 341 -4.70 13.76 9.77
CA ASN A 341 -3.82 14.13 8.66
C ASN A 341 -3.23 15.55 8.79
N MET A 342 -3.91 16.44 9.53
CA MET A 342 -3.40 17.77 9.88
C MET A 342 -2.28 17.73 10.93
N GLY A 343 -2.12 16.61 11.64
CA GLY A 343 -1.03 16.39 12.59
C GLY A 343 -1.03 17.39 13.73
N THR A 344 0.14 17.96 14.00
CA THR A 344 0.42 18.87 15.14
C THR A 344 -0.50 20.09 15.21
N ALA A 345 -0.98 20.57 14.06
CA ALA A 345 -1.88 21.71 13.94
C ALA A 345 -3.26 21.48 14.57
N SER A 346 -3.72 20.22 14.64
CA SER A 346 -5.05 19.89 15.16
C SER A 346 -5.07 19.68 16.68
N ILE A 347 -3.92 19.38 17.30
CA ILE A 347 -3.83 18.90 18.69
C ILE A 347 -4.50 19.87 19.67
N LYS A 348 -4.15 21.16 19.60
CA LYS A 348 -4.71 22.18 20.49
C LYS A 348 -6.24 22.23 20.39
N GLY A 349 -6.78 22.25 19.16
CA GLY A 349 -8.23 22.26 18.95
C GLY A 349 -8.91 21.00 19.46
N ILE A 350 -8.31 19.83 19.24
CA ILE A 350 -8.83 18.55 19.76
C ILE A 350 -8.86 18.57 21.29
N LEU A 351 -7.78 19.02 21.95
CA LEU A 351 -7.72 19.13 23.40
C LEU A 351 -8.79 20.10 23.92
N ASP A 352 -8.85 21.31 23.36
CA ASP A 352 -9.78 22.36 23.80
C ASP A 352 -11.26 21.94 23.63
N SER A 353 -11.57 21.04 22.69
CA SER A 353 -12.92 20.48 22.51
C SER A 353 -13.44 19.68 23.71
N SER A 354 -12.56 19.20 24.60
CA SER A 354 -12.92 18.42 25.79
C SER A 354 -13.06 19.24 27.07
N LYS A 355 -12.86 20.57 27.00
CA LYS A 355 -12.73 21.45 28.17
C LYS A 355 -13.90 21.41 29.15
N ASN A 356 -15.11 21.16 28.65
CA ASN A 356 -16.33 21.16 29.46
C ASN A 356 -16.86 19.76 29.78
N SER A 357 -16.12 18.70 29.43
CA SER A 357 -16.58 17.34 29.62
C SER A 357 -16.33 16.86 31.06
N PRO A 358 -17.28 16.14 31.70
CA PRO A 358 -17.10 15.56 33.03
C PRO A 358 -15.91 14.59 33.10
N LEU A 359 -15.17 14.59 34.23
CA LEU A 359 -13.95 13.77 34.38
C LEU A 359 -14.23 12.27 34.36
N ASP A 360 -15.36 11.84 34.90
CA ASP A 360 -15.84 10.46 34.94
C ASP A 360 -16.20 9.92 33.54
N GLN A 361 -16.47 10.81 32.58
CA GLN A 361 -16.73 10.46 31.18
C GLN A 361 -15.46 10.46 30.32
N MET A 362 -14.30 10.86 30.87
CA MET A 362 -13.03 10.87 30.16
C MET A 362 -12.48 9.45 30.02
N THR A 363 -12.69 8.86 28.86
CA THR A 363 -12.33 7.48 28.57
C THR A 363 -11.42 7.38 27.35
N ALA A 364 -10.71 6.25 27.25
CA ALA A 364 -9.89 5.93 26.07
C ALA A 364 -10.71 5.72 24.78
N SER A 365 -12.03 5.59 24.84
CA SER A 365 -12.90 5.48 23.67
C SER A 365 -13.36 6.82 23.11
N LEU A 366 -13.01 7.94 23.75
CA LEU A 366 -13.30 9.26 23.21
C LEU A 366 -12.59 9.47 21.88
N TRP A 367 -13.30 10.03 20.92
CA TRP A 367 -12.74 10.29 19.60
C TRP A 367 -11.51 11.20 19.66
N GLN A 368 -11.47 12.14 20.61
CA GLN A 368 -10.32 13.00 20.82
C GLN A 368 -9.07 12.19 21.19
N ALA A 369 -9.23 11.23 22.10
CA ALA A 369 -8.14 10.36 22.54
C ALA A 369 -7.67 9.46 21.38
N GLU A 370 -8.60 8.96 20.57
CA GLU A 370 -8.26 8.20 19.36
C GLU A 370 -7.49 9.02 18.33
N CYS A 371 -7.93 10.25 18.05
CA CYS A 371 -7.24 11.16 17.12
C CYS A 371 -5.84 11.50 17.61
N LEU A 372 -5.69 11.91 18.89
CA LEU A 372 -4.40 12.23 19.47
C LEU A 372 -3.45 11.02 19.49
N GLY A 373 -3.99 9.83 19.80
CA GLY A 373 -3.24 8.56 19.73
C GLY A 373 -2.75 8.24 18.32
N LYS A 374 -3.57 8.49 17.29
CA LYS A 374 -3.20 8.28 15.87
C LYS A 374 -2.23 9.33 15.32
N ILE A 375 -2.26 10.57 15.82
CA ILE A 375 -1.21 11.57 15.54
C ILE A 375 0.13 11.08 16.12
N GLY A 376 0.09 10.34 17.23
CA GLY A 376 1.22 9.57 17.73
C GLY A 376 2.27 10.45 18.42
N ILE A 377 3.55 10.08 18.25
CA ILE A 377 4.69 10.69 18.95
C ILE A 377 4.78 12.20 18.73
N GLN A 378 4.33 12.70 17.57
CA GLN A 378 4.30 14.14 17.26
C GLN A 378 3.42 14.95 18.24
N ALA A 379 2.46 14.29 18.92
CA ALA A 379 1.62 14.95 19.90
C ALA A 379 2.25 15.08 21.30
N VAL A 380 3.22 14.23 21.63
CA VAL A 380 3.81 14.12 22.98
C VAL A 380 4.26 15.47 23.56
N PRO A 381 4.96 16.36 22.82
CA PRO A 381 5.38 17.65 23.38
C PRO A 381 4.19 18.51 23.86
N GLN A 382 3.15 18.65 23.04
CA GLN A 382 1.96 19.43 23.40
C GLN A 382 1.14 18.75 24.50
N LEU A 383 1.06 17.42 24.52
CA LEU A 383 0.34 16.67 25.56
C LEU A 383 1.03 16.80 26.93
N THR A 384 2.37 16.66 26.97
CA THR A 384 3.15 16.80 28.20
C THR A 384 3.17 18.24 28.71
N GLU A 385 3.14 19.23 27.82
CA GLU A 385 2.92 20.64 28.18
C GLU A 385 1.54 20.84 28.79
N LYS A 386 0.48 20.29 28.15
CA LYS A 386 -0.89 20.43 28.62
C LYS A 386 -1.11 19.89 30.04
N ILE A 387 -0.48 18.75 30.36
CA ILE A 387 -0.54 18.13 31.69
C ILE A 387 0.01 19.07 32.79
N LYS A 388 1.01 19.89 32.48
CA LYS A 388 1.66 20.80 33.45
C LYS A 388 0.86 22.09 33.68
N GLU A 389 -0.14 22.39 32.86
CA GLU A 389 -0.94 23.60 33.01
C GLU A 389 -1.73 23.58 34.34
N ARG A 390 -2.02 24.76 34.89
CA ARG A 390 -2.76 24.87 36.16
C ARG A 390 -4.26 24.66 35.99
N HIS A 391 -4.84 25.04 34.85
CA HIS A 391 -6.28 25.03 34.64
C HIS A 391 -6.73 23.90 33.69
N SER A 392 -8.02 23.57 33.71
CA SER A 392 -8.70 22.64 32.77
C SER A 392 -8.42 21.14 32.97
N ASP A 393 -8.96 20.56 34.04
CA ASP A 393 -8.70 19.16 34.38
C ASP A 393 -9.17 18.15 33.32
N SER A 394 -10.27 18.42 32.60
CA SER A 394 -10.75 17.53 31.54
C SER A 394 -9.76 17.42 30.39
N THR A 395 -9.18 18.53 29.96
CA THR A 395 -8.17 18.53 28.88
C THR A 395 -6.85 17.91 29.33
N LYS A 396 -6.46 18.07 30.61
CA LYS A 396 -5.30 17.37 31.18
C LYS A 396 -5.51 15.87 31.23
N LEU A 397 -6.68 15.43 31.68
CA LEU A 397 -7.02 14.02 31.76
C LEU A 397 -7.08 13.40 30.36
N LEU A 398 -7.67 14.10 29.39
CA LEU A 398 -7.62 13.69 27.98
C LEU A 398 -6.17 13.59 27.47
N ALA A 399 -5.31 14.56 27.79
CA ALA A 399 -3.91 14.53 27.37
C ALA A 399 -3.17 13.32 27.97
N LEU A 400 -3.46 12.97 29.22
CA LEU A 400 -2.92 11.80 29.89
C LEU A 400 -3.41 10.48 29.25
N ILE A 401 -4.71 10.38 28.94
CA ILE A 401 -5.30 9.24 28.22
C ILE A 401 -4.67 9.10 26.82
N ALA A 402 -4.41 10.22 26.14
CA ALA A 402 -3.73 10.21 24.85
C ALA A 402 -2.28 9.69 24.98
N LEU A 403 -1.54 10.10 26.02
CA LEU A 403 -0.20 9.56 26.28
C LEU A 403 -0.20 8.06 26.58
N GLU A 404 -1.20 7.55 27.32
CA GLU A 404 -1.39 6.10 27.52
C GLU A 404 -1.47 5.37 26.17
N LYS A 405 -2.31 5.87 25.25
CA LYS A 405 -2.48 5.29 23.91
C LYS A 405 -1.23 5.38 23.04
N ILE A 406 -0.50 6.49 23.11
CA ILE A 406 0.74 6.68 22.34
C ILE A 406 1.83 5.73 22.86
N SER A 407 1.81 5.42 24.18
CA SER A 407 2.79 4.54 24.82
C SER A 407 4.23 5.03 24.62
N ASP A 408 4.43 6.35 24.61
CA ASP A 408 5.75 6.95 24.44
C ASP A 408 6.63 6.69 25.67
N THR A 409 7.82 6.12 25.46
CA THR A 409 8.71 5.71 26.55
C THR A 409 9.74 6.76 26.95
N SER A 410 9.56 8.02 26.53
CA SER A 410 10.52 9.08 26.81
C SER A 410 10.51 9.50 28.28
N LEU A 411 11.67 9.97 28.77
CA LEU A 411 11.78 10.54 30.12
C LEU A 411 10.87 11.77 30.30
N SER A 412 10.66 12.55 29.24
CA SER A 412 9.71 13.69 29.27
C SER A 412 8.29 13.24 29.59
N THR A 413 7.82 12.16 28.97
CA THR A 413 6.49 11.59 29.22
C THR A 413 6.40 11.06 30.64
N GLN A 414 7.38 10.27 31.08
CA GLN A 414 7.41 9.74 32.45
C GLN A 414 7.43 10.87 33.51
N ASN A 415 8.26 11.89 33.31
CA ASN A 415 8.33 13.05 34.23
C ASN A 415 7.03 13.86 34.27
N ALA A 416 6.25 13.88 33.19
CA ALA A 416 4.93 14.51 33.17
C ALA A 416 3.87 13.67 33.90
N ILE A 417 3.94 12.34 33.80
CA ILE A 417 2.95 11.42 34.40
C ILE A 417 3.17 11.22 35.90
N LEU A 418 4.43 11.09 36.34
CA LEU A 418 4.78 10.71 37.72
C LEU A 418 4.10 11.57 38.82
N PRO A 419 4.02 12.91 38.71
CA PRO A 419 3.35 13.73 39.72
C PRO A 419 1.84 13.43 39.87
N LEU A 420 1.19 12.96 38.81
CA LEU A 420 -0.25 12.71 38.80
C LEU A 420 -0.66 11.49 39.62
N LEU A 421 0.28 10.59 39.94
CA LEU A 421 0.05 9.48 40.86
C LEU A 421 -0.31 9.93 42.28
N ALA A 422 0.10 11.15 42.67
CA ALA A 422 -0.20 11.75 43.97
C ALA A 422 -1.37 12.75 43.90
N SER A 423 -2.12 12.80 42.79
CA SER A 423 -3.25 13.70 42.63
C SER A 423 -4.36 13.40 43.65
N GLU A 424 -5.01 14.44 44.16
CA GLU A 424 -6.21 14.31 45.01
C GLU A 424 -7.36 13.59 44.27
N LYS A 425 -7.42 13.78 42.95
CA LYS A 425 -8.45 13.23 42.07
C LYS A 425 -8.12 11.81 41.64
N ALA A 426 -9.06 10.88 41.87
CA ALA A 426 -8.88 9.45 41.61
C ALA A 426 -8.71 9.14 40.11
N GLU A 427 -9.37 9.89 39.24
CA GLU A 427 -9.31 9.73 37.78
C GLU A 427 -7.89 9.92 37.27
N PHE A 428 -7.20 10.95 37.76
CA PHE A 428 -5.80 11.20 37.42
C PHE A 428 -4.88 10.10 37.94
N ARG A 429 -5.06 9.66 39.20
CA ARG A 429 -4.25 8.56 39.75
C ARG A 429 -4.41 7.29 38.93
N GLY A 430 -5.65 6.92 38.61
CA GLY A 430 -5.97 5.70 37.86
C GLY A 430 -5.39 5.70 36.44
N VAL A 431 -5.63 6.76 35.67
CA VAL A 431 -5.08 6.86 34.31
C VAL A 431 -3.55 7.00 34.34
N ALA A 432 -2.99 7.72 35.31
CA ALA A 432 -1.53 7.86 35.43
C ALA A 432 -0.84 6.51 35.67
N LEU A 433 -1.44 5.60 36.43
CA LEU A 433 -0.92 4.24 36.60
C LEU A 433 -0.85 3.48 35.27
N LYS A 434 -1.94 3.50 34.50
CA LYS A 434 -2.00 2.84 33.18
C LYS A 434 -1.01 3.46 32.20
N ALA A 435 -0.99 4.79 32.12
CA ALA A 435 -0.06 5.53 31.27
C ALA A 435 1.41 5.28 31.65
N LEU A 436 1.73 5.17 32.94
CA LEU A 436 3.10 4.88 33.40
C LEU A 436 3.55 3.46 33.02
N VAL A 437 2.65 2.48 33.10
CA VAL A 437 2.92 1.11 32.65
C VAL A 437 3.10 1.04 31.13
N ALA A 438 2.29 1.78 30.37
CA ALA A 438 2.41 1.86 28.91
C ALA A 438 3.69 2.59 28.45
N SER A 439 4.21 3.54 29.25
CA SER A 439 5.36 4.40 28.90
C SER A 439 6.70 3.91 29.47
N THR A 440 6.83 2.63 29.84
CA THR A 440 8.09 2.10 30.40
C THR A 440 8.63 0.88 29.66
N ASN A 441 9.96 0.86 29.47
CA ASN A 441 10.69 -0.31 28.99
C ASN A 441 11.06 -1.30 30.11
N LYS A 442 10.78 -0.95 31.38
CA LYS A 442 11.07 -1.77 32.56
C LYS A 442 9.85 -1.87 33.49
N PRO A 443 8.72 -2.42 33.03
CA PRO A 443 7.47 -2.48 33.79
C PRO A 443 7.58 -3.19 35.15
N GLN A 444 8.51 -4.15 35.28
CA GLN A 444 8.76 -4.88 36.53
C GLN A 444 9.13 -3.96 37.71
N LEU A 445 9.76 -2.81 37.44
CA LEU A 445 10.13 -1.85 38.48
C LEU A 445 8.92 -1.12 39.07
N LEU A 446 7.77 -1.18 38.40
CA LEU A 446 6.53 -0.56 38.85
C LEU A 446 5.71 -1.47 39.76
N LEU A 447 6.05 -2.74 39.91
CA LEU A 447 5.28 -3.70 40.71
C LEU A 447 5.00 -3.22 42.14
N PRO A 448 5.97 -2.71 42.92
CA PRO A 448 5.68 -2.22 44.27
C PRO A 448 4.68 -1.05 44.27
N ARG A 449 4.76 -0.19 43.24
CA ARG A 449 3.84 0.95 43.08
C ARG A 449 2.43 0.47 42.73
N LEU A 450 2.31 -0.48 41.82
CA LEU A 450 1.03 -1.08 41.45
C LEU A 450 0.41 -1.78 42.66
N GLN A 451 1.18 -2.58 43.40
CA GLN A 451 0.72 -3.25 44.64
C GLN A 451 0.25 -2.27 45.71
N ASN A 452 0.91 -1.12 45.84
CA ASN A 452 0.44 -0.07 46.74
C ASN A 452 -0.91 0.52 46.28
N ALA A 453 -1.05 0.81 44.99
CA ALA A 453 -2.29 1.34 44.40
C ALA A 453 -3.48 0.37 44.51
N MET A 454 -3.24 -0.93 44.65
CA MET A 454 -4.28 -1.92 44.96
C MET A 454 -4.96 -1.71 46.32
N ASN A 455 -4.41 -0.87 47.19
CA ASN A 455 -4.99 -0.50 48.48
C ASN A 455 -5.46 0.97 48.52
N ASP A 456 -5.56 1.66 47.37
CA ASP A 456 -6.06 3.03 47.29
C ASP A 456 -7.50 3.16 47.82
N SER A 457 -7.84 4.31 48.39
CA SER A 457 -9.18 4.57 48.93
C SER A 457 -10.26 4.52 47.84
N SER A 458 -9.93 4.93 46.62
CA SER A 458 -10.84 4.91 45.48
C SER A 458 -10.88 3.56 44.77
N PRO A 459 -12.07 2.96 44.55
CA PRO A 459 -12.20 1.73 43.77
C PRO A 459 -11.69 1.88 42.34
N LEU A 460 -11.81 3.08 41.74
CA LEU A 460 -11.30 3.36 40.39
C LEU A 460 -9.78 3.16 40.28
N VAL A 461 -9.04 3.60 41.30
CA VAL A 461 -7.57 3.46 41.32
C VAL A 461 -7.17 2.01 41.58
N ARG A 462 -7.86 1.33 42.51
CA ARG A 462 -7.64 -0.11 42.76
C ARG A 462 -7.90 -0.92 41.50
N GLN A 463 -8.99 -0.66 40.79
CA GLN A 463 -9.31 -1.29 39.51
C GLN A 463 -8.21 -1.01 38.48
N ALA A 464 -7.80 0.25 38.31
CA ALA A 464 -6.75 0.61 37.37
C ALA A 464 -5.42 -0.09 37.67
N ALA A 465 -5.07 -0.30 38.94
CA ALA A 465 -3.92 -1.08 39.35
C ALA A 465 -4.04 -2.56 38.91
N MET A 466 -5.22 -3.18 39.06
CA MET A 466 -5.45 -4.55 38.58
C MET A 466 -5.35 -4.67 37.07
N ASP A 467 -5.97 -3.73 36.34
CA ASP A 467 -5.93 -3.70 34.88
C ASP A 467 -4.49 -3.54 34.37
N ALA A 468 -3.72 -2.66 35.03
CA ALA A 468 -2.31 -2.46 34.73
C ALA A 468 -1.50 -3.74 34.99
N LEU A 469 -1.72 -4.43 36.11
CA LEU A 469 -1.09 -5.73 36.40
C LEU A 469 -1.50 -6.81 35.38
N ALA A 470 -2.75 -6.82 34.93
CA ALA A 470 -3.22 -7.73 33.88
C ALA A 470 -2.48 -7.48 32.55
N GLY A 471 -2.22 -6.22 32.22
CA GLY A 471 -1.42 -5.81 31.06
C GLY A 471 0.04 -6.26 31.13
N LEU A 472 0.60 -6.41 32.35
CA LEU A 472 1.96 -6.93 32.56
C LEU A 472 2.08 -8.46 32.41
N GLY A 473 0.97 -9.18 32.49
CA GLY A 473 0.95 -10.64 32.35
C GLY A 473 1.87 -11.36 33.33
N GLU A 474 2.76 -12.22 32.83
CA GLU A 474 3.68 -13.02 33.65
C GLU A 474 4.63 -12.19 34.51
N ILE A 475 4.96 -10.98 34.09
CA ILE A 475 5.83 -10.06 34.86
C ILE A 475 5.18 -9.76 36.22
N ALA A 476 3.86 -9.77 36.30
CA ALA A 476 3.10 -9.51 37.51
C ALA A 476 2.98 -10.72 38.47
N LYS A 477 3.65 -11.85 38.22
CA LYS A 477 3.62 -13.04 39.11
C LYS A 477 3.94 -12.69 40.57
N GLY A 478 4.84 -11.74 40.82
CA GLY A 478 5.16 -11.25 42.17
C GLY A 478 3.99 -10.57 42.92
N ALA A 479 2.92 -10.18 42.22
CA ALA A 479 1.72 -9.59 42.80
C ALA A 479 0.62 -10.60 43.14
N SER A 480 0.84 -11.91 42.95
CA SER A 480 -0.19 -12.96 43.14
C SER A 480 -0.88 -12.89 44.50
N ALA A 481 -0.13 -12.77 45.60
CA ALA A 481 -0.71 -12.69 46.95
C ALA A 481 -1.60 -11.45 47.14
N ALA A 482 -1.20 -10.31 46.57
CA ALA A 482 -1.99 -9.09 46.62
C ALA A 482 -3.28 -9.24 45.78
N LEU A 483 -3.19 -9.87 44.60
CA LEU A 483 -4.35 -10.09 43.72
C LEU A 483 -5.37 -11.01 44.40
N VAL A 484 -4.90 -12.05 45.08
CA VAL A 484 -5.72 -12.96 45.89
C VAL A 484 -6.46 -12.21 47.01
N LYS A 485 -5.83 -11.24 47.66
CA LYS A 485 -6.49 -10.39 48.67
C LYS A 485 -7.61 -9.56 48.03
N SER A 486 -7.37 -9.01 46.83
CA SER A 486 -8.34 -8.18 46.10
C SER A 486 -9.54 -8.95 45.53
N LEU A 487 -9.53 -10.29 45.52
CA LEU A 487 -10.72 -11.09 45.24
C LEU A 487 -11.86 -10.85 46.25
N ASN A 488 -11.53 -10.36 47.45
CA ASN A 488 -12.49 -10.02 48.50
C ASN A 488 -12.74 -8.50 48.62
N ASP A 489 -12.42 -7.71 47.58
CA ASP A 489 -12.69 -6.27 47.59
C ASP A 489 -14.19 -6.00 47.71
N LYS A 490 -14.55 -4.90 48.38
CA LYS A 490 -15.95 -4.47 48.54
C LYS A 490 -16.58 -4.14 47.18
N ASP A 491 -15.79 -3.60 46.27
CA ASP A 491 -16.22 -3.19 44.94
C ASP A 491 -16.18 -4.36 43.94
N SER A 492 -17.28 -4.57 43.22
CA SER A 492 -17.40 -5.68 42.27
C SER A 492 -16.50 -5.55 41.03
N ALA A 493 -16.27 -4.33 40.54
CA ALA A 493 -15.40 -4.10 39.38
C ALA A 493 -13.93 -4.36 39.74
N VAL A 494 -13.52 -4.02 40.97
CA VAL A 494 -12.19 -4.36 41.48
C VAL A 494 -12.01 -5.88 41.57
N ARG A 495 -12.99 -6.62 42.12
CA ARG A 495 -12.96 -8.10 42.18
C ARG A 495 -12.81 -8.71 40.78
N LEU A 496 -13.62 -8.27 39.82
CA LEU A 496 -13.56 -8.75 38.43
C LEU A 496 -12.20 -8.48 37.79
N SER A 497 -11.62 -7.31 38.03
CA SER A 497 -10.32 -6.94 37.48
C SER A 497 -9.19 -7.75 38.12
N ALA A 498 -9.29 -8.07 39.41
CA ALA A 498 -8.37 -8.99 40.08
C ALA A 498 -8.44 -10.42 39.49
N ILE A 499 -9.65 -10.94 39.24
CA ILE A 499 -9.85 -12.25 38.58
C ILE A 499 -9.19 -12.27 37.20
N ARG A 500 -9.42 -11.23 36.38
CA ARG A 500 -8.82 -11.11 35.04
C ARG A 500 -7.30 -11.02 35.10
N ALA A 501 -6.76 -10.25 36.04
CA ALA A 501 -5.32 -10.11 36.25
C ALA A 501 -4.65 -11.45 36.62
N ILE A 502 -5.26 -12.21 37.54
CA ILE A 502 -4.75 -13.54 37.94
C ILE A 502 -4.61 -14.47 36.73
N GLY A 503 -5.59 -14.47 35.83
CA GLY A 503 -5.57 -15.31 34.63
C GLY A 503 -4.47 -14.95 33.65
N LYS A 504 -3.94 -13.72 33.69
CA LYS A 504 -2.84 -13.27 32.83
C LYS A 504 -1.46 -13.60 33.40
N LEU A 505 -1.39 -14.09 34.64
CA LEU A 505 -0.13 -14.43 35.29
C LEU A 505 0.53 -15.68 34.73
N ASN A 506 -0.19 -16.52 33.98
CA ASN A 506 0.30 -17.85 33.57
C ASN A 506 0.81 -18.67 34.78
N SER A 507 -0.01 -18.73 35.83
CA SER A 507 0.33 -19.38 37.10
C SER A 507 0.25 -20.91 36.99
N GLU A 508 1.03 -21.60 37.84
CA GLU A 508 0.99 -23.04 38.08
C GLU A 508 0.42 -23.38 39.47
N ASP A 509 0.05 -22.37 40.25
CA ASP A 509 -0.44 -22.50 41.61
C ASP A 509 -1.85 -23.14 41.63
N SER A 510 -1.91 -24.38 42.13
CA SER A 510 -3.16 -25.14 42.21
C SER A 510 -4.12 -24.59 43.26
N ASP A 511 -3.60 -24.06 44.38
CA ASP A 511 -4.45 -23.49 45.44
C ASP A 511 -5.11 -22.19 44.96
N LEU A 512 -4.39 -21.42 44.15
CA LEU A 512 -4.94 -20.24 43.47
C LEU A 512 -6.06 -20.61 42.50
N ALA A 513 -5.87 -21.67 41.71
CA ALA A 513 -6.90 -22.18 40.82
C ALA A 513 -8.14 -22.66 41.60
N GLU A 514 -7.95 -23.42 42.68
CA GLU A 514 -9.04 -23.87 43.56
C GLU A 514 -9.81 -22.69 44.18
N LYS A 515 -9.10 -21.65 44.57
CA LYS A 515 -9.73 -20.43 45.11
C LYS A 515 -10.59 -19.71 44.08
N LEU A 516 -10.17 -19.67 42.80
CA LEU A 516 -10.99 -19.08 41.75
C LEU A 516 -12.27 -19.88 41.47
N ILE A 517 -12.24 -21.22 41.59
CA ILE A 517 -13.43 -22.07 41.41
C ILE A 517 -14.55 -21.70 42.39
N GLN A 518 -14.20 -21.31 43.63
CA GLN A 518 -15.20 -20.91 44.63
C GLN A 518 -16.07 -19.73 44.18
N PHE A 519 -15.60 -18.95 43.19
CA PHE A 519 -16.34 -17.84 42.59
C PHE A 519 -17.19 -18.25 41.36
N LEU A 520 -17.26 -19.54 41.01
CA LEU A 520 -18.16 -20.03 39.95
C LEU A 520 -19.59 -20.27 40.45
N GLU A 521 -19.73 -20.77 41.69
CA GLU A 521 -21.03 -21.14 42.26
C GLU A 521 -21.81 -19.89 42.72
N GLY A 522 -23.08 -19.77 42.31
CA GLY A 522 -23.94 -18.62 42.65
C GLY A 522 -23.55 -17.28 41.99
N ALA A 523 -22.49 -17.25 41.18
CA ALA A 523 -22.01 -16.03 40.53
C ALA A 523 -22.89 -15.59 39.34
N ASN A 524 -22.92 -14.29 39.07
CA ASN A 524 -23.59 -13.74 37.88
C ASN A 524 -22.81 -14.08 36.58
N ALA A 525 -23.42 -13.82 35.41
CA ALA A 525 -22.82 -14.17 34.12
C ALA A 525 -21.43 -13.56 33.90
N GLU A 526 -21.25 -12.26 34.21
CA GLU A 526 -19.96 -11.57 34.05
C GLU A 526 -18.86 -12.18 34.93
N THR A 527 -19.16 -12.49 36.19
CA THR A 527 -18.20 -13.09 37.13
C THR A 527 -17.84 -14.50 36.69
N ARG A 528 -18.82 -15.32 36.29
CA ARG A 528 -18.56 -16.67 35.76
C ARG A 528 -17.65 -16.62 34.55
N LEU A 529 -17.94 -15.73 33.59
CA LEU A 529 -17.15 -15.54 32.39
C LEU A 529 -15.70 -15.13 32.73
N ALA A 530 -15.52 -14.18 33.65
CA ALA A 530 -14.22 -13.73 34.10
C ALA A 530 -13.41 -14.86 34.75
N VAL A 531 -14.03 -15.65 35.63
CA VAL A 531 -13.38 -16.78 36.32
C VAL A 531 -12.99 -17.88 35.32
N VAL A 532 -13.90 -18.28 34.43
CA VAL A 532 -13.61 -19.29 33.39
C VAL A 532 -12.46 -18.84 32.49
N THR A 533 -12.50 -17.58 32.04
CA THR A 533 -11.45 -17.01 31.20
C THR A 533 -10.11 -16.97 31.94
N SER A 534 -10.16 -16.66 33.24
CA SER A 534 -8.99 -16.59 34.12
C SER A 534 -8.35 -17.97 34.29
N LEU A 535 -9.14 -19.00 34.61
CA LEU A 535 -8.70 -20.38 34.74
C LEU A 535 -8.06 -20.91 33.45
N GLY A 536 -8.59 -20.53 32.27
CA GLY A 536 -8.00 -20.87 30.98
C GLY A 536 -6.66 -20.21 30.66
N GLY A 537 -6.24 -19.22 31.47
CA GLY A 537 -4.94 -18.56 31.36
C GLY A 537 -3.85 -19.16 32.27
N PHE A 538 -4.19 -20.18 33.08
CA PHE A 538 -3.21 -20.93 33.85
C PHE A 538 -2.39 -21.84 32.92
N LYS A 539 -1.15 -22.13 33.33
CA LYS A 539 -0.31 -23.07 32.59
C LYS A 539 -0.79 -24.51 32.76
N GLN A 540 -1.28 -24.83 33.96
CA GLN A 540 -1.86 -26.12 34.31
C GLN A 540 -2.95 -25.92 35.36
N LEU A 541 -3.95 -26.80 35.33
CA LEU A 541 -5.02 -26.83 36.32
C LEU A 541 -5.07 -28.19 37.01
N PRO A 542 -5.44 -28.24 38.30
CA PRO A 542 -5.75 -29.50 38.96
C PRO A 542 -7.00 -30.15 38.35
N ASN A 543 -7.10 -31.49 38.42
CA ASN A 543 -8.21 -32.23 37.84
C ASN A 543 -9.59 -31.79 38.37
N SER A 544 -9.66 -31.41 39.65
CA SER A 544 -10.83 -30.81 40.29
C SER A 544 -11.29 -29.52 39.61
N ALA A 545 -10.35 -28.63 39.24
CA ALA A 545 -10.64 -27.42 38.48
C ALA A 545 -11.20 -27.71 37.09
N VAL A 546 -10.57 -28.63 36.36
CA VAL A 546 -11.05 -29.06 35.05
C VAL A 546 -12.46 -29.66 35.15
N ASN A 547 -12.72 -30.49 36.16
CA ASN A 547 -14.04 -31.07 36.39
C ASN A 547 -15.11 -30.03 36.74
N ASN A 548 -14.75 -28.96 37.45
CA ASN A 548 -15.69 -27.87 37.70
C ASN A 548 -15.96 -27.03 36.43
N LEU A 549 -14.97 -26.79 35.56
CA LEU A 549 -15.21 -26.21 34.23
C LEU A 549 -16.19 -27.07 33.42
N VAL A 550 -16.06 -28.40 33.47
CA VAL A 550 -17.00 -29.33 32.83
C VAL A 550 -18.42 -29.22 33.40
N LYS A 551 -18.59 -28.97 34.71
CA LYS A 551 -19.92 -28.70 35.28
C LYS A 551 -20.52 -27.41 34.73
N VAL A 552 -19.71 -26.37 34.51
CA VAL A 552 -20.15 -25.09 33.95
C VAL A 552 -20.68 -25.25 32.52
N LEU A 553 -20.16 -26.20 31.73
CA LEU A 553 -20.71 -26.51 30.40
C LEU A 553 -22.20 -26.88 30.41
N LYS A 554 -22.73 -27.35 31.55
CA LYS A 554 -24.15 -27.71 31.70
C LYS A 554 -25.06 -26.50 31.95
N THR A 555 -24.51 -25.31 32.17
CA THR A 555 -25.28 -24.06 32.35
C THR A 555 -25.72 -23.50 31.00
N GLU A 556 -26.92 -22.92 30.90
CA GLU A 556 -27.55 -22.54 29.61
C GLU A 556 -26.97 -21.29 28.92
N ASP A 557 -26.03 -20.56 29.55
CA ASP A 557 -25.47 -19.35 28.96
C ASP A 557 -24.42 -19.65 27.86
N SER A 558 -24.73 -19.29 26.62
CA SER A 558 -23.91 -19.60 25.45
C SER A 558 -22.52 -18.93 25.48
N GLU A 559 -22.41 -17.74 26.09
CA GLU A 559 -21.12 -17.03 26.17
C GLU A 559 -20.18 -17.73 27.15
N THR A 560 -20.68 -18.08 28.34
CA THR A 560 -19.93 -18.85 29.34
C THR A 560 -19.51 -20.22 28.81
N GLN A 561 -20.41 -20.94 28.12
CA GLN A 561 -20.06 -22.24 27.50
C GLN A 561 -18.90 -22.11 26.50
N SER A 562 -18.95 -21.10 25.62
CA SER A 562 -17.90 -20.83 24.64
C SER A 562 -16.55 -20.51 25.32
N ALA A 563 -16.60 -19.73 26.40
CA ALA A 563 -15.42 -19.42 27.21
C ALA A 563 -14.82 -20.68 27.85
N VAL A 564 -15.64 -21.64 28.31
CA VAL A 564 -15.13 -22.91 28.85
C VAL A 564 -14.41 -23.71 27.79
N PHE A 565 -14.99 -23.88 26.59
CA PHE A 565 -14.28 -24.59 25.50
C PHE A 565 -12.96 -23.91 25.13
N THR A 566 -12.95 -22.58 25.10
CA THR A 566 -11.74 -21.79 24.85
C THR A 566 -10.69 -22.00 25.95
N ALA A 567 -11.10 -22.02 27.22
CA ALA A 567 -10.22 -22.30 28.35
C ALA A 567 -9.62 -23.70 28.25
N LEU A 568 -10.43 -24.73 28.00
CA LEU A 568 -9.96 -26.11 27.84
C LEU A 568 -9.00 -26.26 26.65
N SER A 569 -9.27 -25.56 25.54
CA SER A 569 -8.38 -25.54 24.37
C SER A 569 -7.00 -24.94 24.70
N LYS A 570 -6.96 -23.81 25.42
CA LYS A 570 -5.70 -23.15 25.85
C LYS A 570 -4.89 -24.01 26.82
N LEU A 571 -5.57 -24.69 27.73
CA LEU A 571 -4.97 -25.61 28.70
C LEU A 571 -4.37 -26.86 28.05
N GLY A 572 -4.87 -27.25 26.87
CA GLY A 572 -4.38 -28.36 26.08
C GLY A 572 -4.37 -29.66 26.89
N GLU A 573 -3.19 -30.28 27.02
CA GLU A 573 -3.05 -31.58 27.67
C GLU A 573 -3.48 -31.60 29.15
N SER A 574 -3.35 -30.48 29.86
CA SER A 574 -3.79 -30.40 31.26
C SER A 574 -5.33 -30.55 31.41
N ALA A 575 -6.08 -30.30 30.34
CA ALA A 575 -7.54 -30.47 30.30
C ALA A 575 -8.00 -31.90 29.94
N LYS A 576 -7.11 -32.91 29.95
CA LYS A 576 -7.45 -34.33 29.72
C LYS A 576 -8.70 -34.83 30.48
N PRO A 577 -8.94 -34.46 31.76
CA PRO A 577 -10.16 -34.86 32.47
C PRO A 577 -11.46 -34.41 31.79
N ALA A 578 -11.42 -33.39 30.93
CA ALA A 578 -12.59 -32.90 30.19
C ALA A 578 -12.90 -33.73 28.93
N LEU A 579 -12.04 -34.67 28.51
CA LEU A 579 -12.25 -35.45 27.29
C LEU A 579 -13.66 -36.09 27.19
N PRO A 580 -14.21 -36.75 28.23
CA PRO A 580 -15.56 -37.32 28.14
C PRO A 580 -16.64 -36.29 27.80
N ALA A 581 -16.55 -35.09 28.38
CA ALA A 581 -17.49 -34.01 28.13
C ALA A 581 -17.30 -33.39 26.73
N LEU A 582 -16.05 -33.26 26.27
CA LEU A 582 -15.75 -32.81 24.91
C LEU A 582 -16.33 -33.79 23.88
N TYR A 583 -16.10 -35.10 24.04
CA TYR A 583 -16.68 -36.13 23.18
C TYR A 583 -18.22 -36.08 23.17
N GLN A 584 -18.86 -35.90 24.33
CA GLN A 584 -20.32 -35.74 24.42
C GLN A 584 -20.82 -34.47 23.69
N ALA A 585 -20.08 -33.37 23.77
CA ALA A 585 -20.46 -32.11 23.12
C ALA A 585 -20.38 -32.16 21.58
N LEU A 586 -19.71 -33.15 20.99
CA LEU A 586 -19.65 -33.32 19.53
C LEU A 586 -20.99 -33.72 18.90
N VAL A 587 -21.95 -34.22 19.67
CA VAL A 587 -23.30 -34.58 19.20
C VAL A 587 -24.37 -33.59 19.68
N HIS A 588 -23.95 -32.43 20.17
CA HIS A 588 -24.87 -31.40 20.67
C HIS A 588 -25.73 -30.80 19.53
N LYS A 589 -26.97 -30.39 19.85
CA LYS A 589 -27.90 -29.79 18.88
C LYS A 589 -27.35 -28.51 18.25
N SER A 590 -26.71 -27.66 19.07
CA SER A 590 -26.08 -26.43 18.58
C SER A 590 -24.75 -26.71 17.87
N SER A 591 -24.64 -26.23 16.62
CA SER A 591 -23.40 -26.31 15.83
C SER A 591 -22.25 -25.50 16.45
N THR A 592 -22.55 -24.41 17.17
CA THR A 592 -21.52 -23.61 17.86
C THR A 592 -20.83 -24.42 18.96
N VAL A 593 -21.60 -25.19 19.73
CA VAL A 593 -21.10 -26.09 20.77
C VAL A 593 -20.29 -27.24 20.15
N ARG A 594 -20.77 -27.85 19.06
CA ARG A 594 -20.03 -28.89 18.34
C ARG A 594 -18.69 -28.38 17.85
N ASN A 595 -18.66 -27.20 17.23
CA ASN A 595 -17.45 -26.57 16.71
C ASN A 595 -16.46 -26.18 17.82
N ALA A 596 -16.96 -25.58 18.90
CA ALA A 596 -16.13 -25.20 20.05
C ALA A 596 -15.51 -26.43 20.73
N SER A 597 -16.30 -27.50 20.91
CA SER A 597 -15.79 -28.78 21.41
C SER A 597 -14.73 -29.39 20.49
N LEU A 598 -14.96 -29.38 19.17
CA LEU A 598 -13.99 -29.89 18.19
C LEU A 598 -12.65 -29.14 18.26
N ASN A 599 -12.68 -27.80 18.36
CA ASN A 599 -11.47 -26.98 18.52
C ASN A 599 -10.75 -27.20 19.86
N ALA A 600 -11.48 -27.50 20.94
CA ALA A 600 -10.86 -27.86 22.21
C ALA A 600 -10.21 -29.25 22.13
N LEU A 601 -10.95 -30.23 21.59
CA LEU A 601 -10.51 -31.62 21.52
C LEU A 601 -9.21 -31.79 20.70
N THR A 602 -8.99 -30.99 19.66
CA THR A 602 -7.75 -31.04 18.86
C THR A 602 -6.49 -30.61 19.64
N LYS A 603 -6.64 -29.85 20.73
CA LYS A 603 -5.54 -29.44 21.61
C LYS A 603 -5.39 -30.36 22.83
N VAL A 604 -6.49 -30.94 23.30
CA VAL A 604 -6.54 -31.78 24.50
C VAL A 604 -6.21 -33.26 24.19
N GLU A 605 -6.75 -33.80 23.10
CA GLU A 605 -6.56 -35.21 22.71
C GLU A 605 -5.22 -35.41 21.99
N LYS A 606 -4.31 -36.14 22.63
CA LYS A 606 -2.99 -36.47 22.06
C LYS A 606 -3.02 -37.73 21.20
N ASN A 607 -4.02 -38.60 21.38
CA ASN A 607 -4.15 -39.79 20.57
C ASN A 607 -4.62 -39.42 19.17
N LYS A 608 -3.67 -39.34 18.24
CA LYS A 608 -3.91 -38.99 16.84
C LYS A 608 -4.91 -39.92 16.14
N LEU A 609 -4.98 -41.20 16.52
CA LEU A 609 -5.93 -42.14 15.92
C LEU A 609 -7.36 -41.81 16.34
N LYS A 610 -7.59 -41.60 17.65
CA LYS A 610 -8.91 -41.16 18.15
C LYS A 610 -9.32 -39.81 17.55
N LEU A 611 -8.37 -38.87 17.47
CA LEU A 611 -8.62 -37.57 16.86
C LEU A 611 -8.96 -37.71 15.38
N LEU A 612 -8.24 -38.56 14.63
CA LEU A 612 -8.52 -38.85 13.23
C LEU A 612 -9.95 -39.39 13.04
N ASP A 613 -10.37 -40.35 13.86
CA ASP A 613 -11.71 -40.95 13.79
C ASP A 613 -12.81 -39.90 14.04
N VAL A 614 -12.61 -39.03 15.04
CA VAL A 614 -13.52 -37.91 15.33
C VAL A 614 -13.62 -36.96 14.15
N LEU A 615 -12.47 -36.51 13.63
CA LEU A 615 -12.43 -35.53 12.55
C LEU A 615 -13.06 -36.09 11.27
N GLN A 616 -12.80 -37.36 10.94
CA GLN A 616 -13.45 -38.05 9.81
C GLN A 616 -14.97 -38.09 9.97
N ASN A 617 -15.47 -38.42 11.16
CA ASN A 617 -16.90 -38.44 11.43
C ASN A 617 -17.53 -37.04 11.28
N LYS A 618 -16.82 -35.99 11.69
CA LYS A 618 -17.28 -34.59 11.59
C LYS A 618 -17.25 -34.01 10.17
N LEU A 619 -16.64 -34.69 9.19
CA LEU A 619 -16.78 -34.33 7.77
C LEU A 619 -18.22 -34.49 7.23
N LYS A 620 -19.07 -35.20 7.98
CA LYS A 620 -20.50 -35.44 7.65
C LYS A 620 -21.44 -34.51 8.43
N ASP A 621 -20.91 -33.55 9.19
CA ASP A 621 -21.74 -32.61 9.95
C ASP A 621 -22.58 -31.73 9.01
N ASP A 622 -23.81 -31.41 9.39
CA ASP A 622 -24.74 -30.61 8.60
C ASP A 622 -24.27 -29.15 8.50
N ASN A 623 -23.59 -28.65 9.53
CA ASN A 623 -23.06 -27.30 9.58
C ASN A 623 -21.68 -27.18 8.92
N ASP A 624 -21.55 -26.20 8.03
CA ASP A 624 -20.34 -25.86 7.29
C ASP A 624 -19.15 -25.51 8.19
N THR A 625 -19.36 -24.74 9.26
CA THR A 625 -18.30 -24.30 10.18
C THR A 625 -17.69 -25.50 10.91
N VAL A 626 -18.52 -26.47 11.33
CA VAL A 626 -18.04 -27.71 11.96
C VAL A 626 -17.24 -28.54 10.96
N ARG A 627 -17.73 -28.69 9.72
CA ARG A 627 -17.01 -29.41 8.65
C ARG A 627 -15.68 -28.72 8.31
N HIS A 628 -15.66 -27.41 8.14
CA HIS A 628 -14.46 -26.64 7.82
C HIS A 628 -13.39 -26.76 8.92
N THR A 629 -13.80 -26.72 10.19
CA THR A 629 -12.89 -27.01 11.30
C THR A 629 -12.35 -28.44 11.20
N ALA A 630 -13.20 -29.45 10.96
CA ALA A 630 -12.73 -30.82 10.80
C ALA A 630 -11.73 -30.98 9.65
N ILE A 631 -12.01 -30.38 8.49
CA ILE A 631 -11.13 -30.40 7.30
C ILE A 631 -9.77 -29.75 7.62
N ARG A 632 -9.78 -28.55 8.22
CA ARG A 632 -8.56 -27.83 8.58
C ARG A 632 -7.70 -28.62 9.56
N GLU A 633 -8.33 -29.21 10.58
CA GLU A 633 -7.59 -29.99 11.58
C GLU A 633 -7.07 -31.33 11.04
N LEU A 634 -7.76 -31.95 10.07
CA LEU A 634 -7.18 -33.06 9.30
C LEU A 634 -5.95 -32.61 8.50
N GLY A 635 -5.99 -31.40 7.93
CA GLY A 635 -4.82 -30.74 7.34
C GLY A 635 -3.65 -30.65 8.31
N ASN A 636 -3.90 -30.16 9.53
CA ASN A 636 -2.89 -30.00 10.59
C ASN A 636 -2.27 -31.33 11.05
N LEU A 637 -3.00 -32.44 10.96
CA LEU A 637 -2.46 -33.78 11.20
C LEU A 637 -1.47 -34.24 10.11
N GLY A 638 -1.43 -33.54 8.97
CA GLY A 638 -0.51 -33.81 7.88
C GLY A 638 -0.63 -35.24 7.37
N SER A 639 0.49 -35.94 7.24
CA SER A 639 0.50 -37.30 6.68
C SER A 639 -0.28 -38.33 7.50
N ASP A 640 -0.54 -38.07 8.78
CA ASP A 640 -1.27 -38.98 9.65
C ASP A 640 -2.76 -39.03 9.29
N ALA A 641 -3.27 -37.99 8.61
CA ALA A 641 -4.66 -37.93 8.12
C ALA A 641 -4.85 -38.53 6.71
N ARG A 642 -3.85 -39.21 6.13
CA ARG A 642 -4.01 -39.90 4.83
C ARG A 642 -5.20 -40.86 4.77
N PRO A 643 -5.56 -41.63 5.83
CA PRO A 643 -6.74 -42.47 5.79
C PRO A 643 -8.05 -41.70 5.56
N ALA A 644 -8.09 -40.40 5.90
CA ALA A 644 -9.24 -39.54 5.63
C ALA A 644 -9.33 -39.07 4.16
N GLY A 645 -8.38 -39.47 3.31
CA GLY A 645 -8.27 -39.03 1.92
C GLY A 645 -9.59 -39.16 1.18
N LYS A 646 -10.17 -40.37 1.11
CA LYS A 646 -11.44 -40.58 0.40
C LYS A 646 -12.55 -39.64 0.90
N SER A 647 -12.76 -39.57 2.21
CA SER A 647 -13.78 -38.71 2.83
C SER A 647 -13.56 -37.22 2.55
N LEU A 648 -12.31 -36.76 2.43
CA LEU A 648 -12.00 -35.38 2.04
C LEU A 648 -12.28 -35.13 0.56
N PHE A 649 -11.99 -36.09 -0.32
CA PHE A 649 -12.29 -35.95 -1.75
C PHE A 649 -13.80 -35.91 -2.01
N ASP A 650 -14.60 -36.65 -1.24
CA ASP A 650 -16.07 -36.57 -1.31
C ASP A 650 -16.58 -35.13 -1.04
N ARG A 651 -15.80 -34.29 -0.35
CA ARG A 651 -16.17 -32.90 -0.03
C ARG A 651 -16.06 -31.93 -1.20
N PHE A 652 -15.41 -32.31 -2.30
CA PHE A 652 -15.43 -31.49 -3.53
C PHE A 652 -16.82 -31.38 -4.18
N ALA A 653 -17.77 -32.24 -3.80
CA ALA A 653 -19.16 -32.14 -4.21
C ALA A 653 -19.90 -30.94 -3.56
N THR A 654 -19.42 -30.46 -2.41
CA THR A 654 -20.04 -29.35 -1.66
C THR A 654 -19.29 -28.05 -1.93
N THR A 655 -19.96 -27.04 -2.47
CA THR A 655 -19.33 -25.80 -2.94
C THR A 655 -18.55 -25.07 -1.86
N GLU A 656 -19.12 -24.95 -0.67
CA GLU A 656 -18.55 -24.23 0.48
C GLU A 656 -17.25 -24.90 0.97
N ASP A 657 -17.16 -26.23 0.87
CA ASP A 657 -16.05 -27.03 1.41
C ASP A 657 -14.80 -27.02 0.50
N ARG A 658 -14.93 -26.65 -0.79
CA ARG A 658 -13.90 -26.86 -1.83
C ARG A 658 -12.56 -26.23 -1.49
N GLN A 659 -12.55 -24.96 -1.08
CA GLN A 659 -11.31 -24.22 -0.83
C GLN A 659 -10.54 -24.81 0.35
N VAL A 660 -11.22 -24.98 1.49
CA VAL A 660 -10.63 -25.51 2.73
C VAL A 660 -10.14 -26.94 2.52
N THR A 661 -10.85 -27.73 1.72
CA THR A 661 -10.45 -29.11 1.35
C THR A 661 -9.15 -29.14 0.55
N MET A 662 -8.99 -28.26 -0.45
CA MET A 662 -7.73 -28.16 -1.21
C MET A 662 -6.56 -27.79 -0.29
N GLU A 663 -6.75 -26.84 0.62
CA GLU A 663 -5.72 -26.42 1.58
C GLU A 663 -5.28 -27.57 2.49
N ALA A 664 -6.24 -28.33 3.05
CA ALA A 664 -5.95 -29.50 3.87
C ALA A 664 -5.23 -30.61 3.08
N LEU A 665 -5.70 -30.95 1.88
CA LEU A 665 -5.08 -32.01 1.07
C LEU A 665 -3.65 -31.67 0.62
N ARG A 666 -3.29 -30.38 0.46
CA ARG A 666 -1.90 -29.95 0.22
C ARG A 666 -0.97 -30.31 1.38
N GLN A 667 -1.47 -30.24 2.61
CA GLN A 667 -0.72 -30.57 3.83
C GLN A 667 -0.65 -32.09 4.04
N ILE A 668 -1.77 -32.79 3.83
CA ILE A 668 -1.86 -34.25 4.03
C ILE A 668 -1.02 -35.03 3.02
N ARG A 669 -0.96 -34.54 1.77
CA ARG A 669 -0.28 -35.19 0.64
C ARG A 669 -0.73 -36.64 0.48
N VAL A 670 -2.01 -36.81 0.14
CA VAL A 670 -2.60 -38.10 -0.21
C VAL A 670 -1.83 -38.68 -1.39
N ARG A 671 -1.49 -39.97 -1.34
CA ARG A 671 -0.65 -40.63 -2.36
C ARG A 671 -1.46 -41.34 -3.44
N ASP A 672 -2.73 -41.56 -3.19
CA ASP A 672 -3.62 -42.26 -4.11
C ASP A 672 -3.96 -41.35 -5.29
N VAL A 673 -3.36 -41.65 -6.45
CA VAL A 673 -3.56 -40.91 -7.70
C VAL A 673 -5.01 -41.03 -8.19
N SER A 674 -5.70 -42.15 -7.91
CA SER A 674 -7.06 -42.38 -8.39
C SER A 674 -8.05 -41.34 -7.85
N LEU A 675 -7.85 -40.88 -6.62
CA LEU A 675 -8.64 -39.80 -6.01
C LEU A 675 -8.42 -38.46 -6.73
N TYR A 676 -7.19 -38.14 -7.15
CA TYR A 676 -6.95 -36.94 -7.94
C TYR A 676 -7.55 -37.02 -9.34
N ILE A 677 -7.55 -38.22 -9.94
CA ILE A 677 -8.20 -38.44 -11.23
C ILE A 677 -9.72 -38.22 -11.12
N SER A 678 -10.36 -38.65 -10.03
CA SER A 678 -11.81 -38.57 -9.87
C SER A 678 -12.35 -37.12 -9.84
N ILE A 679 -11.50 -36.14 -9.52
CA ILE A 679 -11.88 -34.72 -9.45
C ILE A 679 -11.42 -33.89 -10.66
N LEU A 680 -10.78 -34.51 -11.67
CA LEU A 680 -10.38 -33.81 -12.89
C LEU A 680 -11.58 -33.31 -13.73
N ASN A 681 -12.77 -33.87 -13.53
CA ASN A 681 -14.00 -33.43 -14.19
C ASN A 681 -14.88 -32.54 -13.29
N ASN A 682 -14.38 -32.06 -12.14
CA ASN A 682 -15.14 -31.21 -11.25
C ASN A 682 -15.52 -29.89 -11.95
N GLU A 683 -16.72 -29.35 -11.70
CA GLU A 683 -17.20 -28.10 -12.30
C GLU A 683 -16.32 -26.89 -11.94
N GLU A 684 -15.72 -26.88 -10.75
CA GLU A 684 -14.89 -25.79 -10.24
C GLU A 684 -13.49 -25.85 -10.87
N PRO A 685 -13.08 -24.84 -11.68
CA PRO A 685 -11.79 -24.87 -12.37
C PRO A 685 -10.59 -24.90 -11.41
N LEU A 686 -10.70 -24.32 -10.22
CA LEU A 686 -9.63 -24.38 -9.21
C LEU A 686 -9.41 -25.80 -8.68
N VAL A 687 -10.47 -26.61 -8.57
CA VAL A 687 -10.38 -28.01 -8.15
C VAL A 687 -9.65 -28.84 -9.22
N ARG A 688 -10.00 -28.64 -10.50
CA ARG A 688 -9.31 -29.30 -11.62
C ARG A 688 -7.83 -28.91 -11.67
N PHE A 689 -7.53 -27.62 -11.52
CA PHE A 689 -6.16 -27.13 -11.46
C PHE A 689 -5.36 -27.74 -10.30
N PHE A 690 -5.95 -27.80 -9.10
CA PHE A 690 -5.35 -28.46 -7.94
C PHE A 690 -5.03 -29.94 -8.21
N ALA A 691 -5.96 -30.67 -8.83
CA ALA A 691 -5.75 -32.07 -9.21
C ALA A 691 -4.58 -32.25 -10.20
N CYS A 692 -4.51 -31.40 -11.24
CA CYS A 692 -3.39 -31.38 -12.19
C CYS A 692 -2.05 -31.15 -11.48
N GLN A 693 -1.98 -30.20 -10.54
CA GLN A 693 -0.76 -29.94 -9.77
C GLN A 693 -0.32 -31.15 -8.94
N ALA A 694 -1.26 -31.84 -8.29
CA ALA A 694 -0.98 -33.01 -7.48
C ALA A 694 -0.47 -34.19 -8.34
N ILE A 695 -1.13 -34.44 -9.48
CA ILE A 695 -0.73 -35.48 -10.44
C ILE A 695 0.66 -35.17 -11.01
N ARG A 696 0.93 -33.92 -11.40
CA ARG A 696 2.26 -33.50 -11.86
C ARG A 696 3.35 -33.79 -10.83
N ARG A 697 3.08 -33.52 -9.55
CA ARG A 697 4.02 -33.81 -8.45
C ARG A 697 4.25 -35.31 -8.23
N ALA A 698 3.27 -36.15 -8.52
CA ALA A 698 3.42 -37.61 -8.47
C ALA A 698 4.32 -38.16 -9.59
N GLY A 699 4.45 -37.41 -10.70
CA GLY A 699 5.30 -37.76 -11.84
C GLY A 699 4.90 -39.09 -12.47
N LYS A 700 5.88 -39.86 -12.95
CA LYS A 700 5.66 -41.16 -13.65
C LYS A 700 4.75 -42.15 -12.93
N LYS A 701 4.60 -42.06 -11.60
CA LYS A 701 3.66 -42.89 -10.82
C LYS A 701 2.19 -42.62 -11.10
N ALA A 702 1.88 -41.55 -11.82
CA ALA A 702 0.53 -41.13 -12.18
C ALA A 702 0.21 -41.28 -13.67
N SER A 703 0.90 -42.19 -14.38
CA SER A 703 0.65 -42.48 -15.80
C SER A 703 -0.80 -42.85 -16.11
N SER A 704 -1.52 -43.47 -15.16
CA SER A 704 -2.95 -43.77 -15.27
C SER A 704 -3.84 -42.53 -15.45
N ALA A 705 -3.35 -41.32 -15.16
CA ALA A 705 -4.07 -40.07 -15.36
C ALA A 705 -4.02 -39.52 -16.79
N GLU A 706 -3.20 -40.08 -17.69
CA GLU A 706 -3.00 -39.57 -19.05
C GLU A 706 -4.31 -39.39 -19.85
N PRO A 707 -5.27 -40.35 -19.86
CA PRO A 707 -6.52 -40.17 -20.58
C PRO A 707 -7.36 -38.99 -20.05
N ALA A 708 -7.39 -38.81 -18.72
CA ALA A 708 -8.16 -37.75 -18.08
C ALA A 708 -7.52 -36.37 -18.29
N LEU A 709 -6.20 -36.26 -18.15
CA LEU A 709 -5.46 -35.02 -18.39
C LEU A 709 -5.52 -34.58 -19.86
N THR A 710 -5.56 -35.53 -20.80
CA THR A 710 -5.67 -35.22 -22.23
C THR A 710 -6.97 -34.49 -22.55
N LYS A 711 -8.08 -34.86 -21.90
CA LYS A 711 -9.37 -34.16 -22.03
C LYS A 711 -9.31 -32.71 -21.55
N LEU A 712 -8.48 -32.40 -20.55
CA LEU A 712 -8.32 -31.04 -20.04
C LEU A 712 -7.46 -30.12 -20.93
N LYS A 713 -6.88 -30.62 -22.03
CA LYS A 713 -6.20 -29.75 -23.01
C LYS A 713 -7.15 -28.77 -23.69
N THR A 714 -8.45 -29.07 -23.69
CA THR A 714 -9.54 -28.24 -24.24
C THR A 714 -10.41 -27.61 -23.15
N ASP A 715 -9.95 -27.58 -21.90
CA ASP A 715 -10.67 -26.91 -20.81
C ASP A 715 -10.94 -25.43 -21.13
N SER A 716 -12.10 -24.90 -20.75
CA SER A 716 -12.47 -23.50 -20.98
C SER A 716 -11.47 -22.51 -20.36
N TYR A 717 -10.83 -22.88 -19.25
CA TYR A 717 -9.92 -22.02 -18.50
C TYR A 717 -8.46 -22.26 -18.85
N ASP A 718 -7.76 -21.18 -19.23
CA ASP A 718 -6.39 -21.24 -19.72
C ASP A 718 -5.38 -21.80 -18.71
N PHE A 719 -5.51 -21.42 -17.43
CA PHE A 719 -4.60 -21.89 -16.39
C PHE A 719 -4.74 -23.41 -16.14
N VAL A 720 -5.94 -23.97 -16.30
CA VAL A 720 -6.18 -25.42 -16.20
C VAL A 720 -5.52 -26.13 -17.38
N ARG A 721 -5.71 -25.64 -18.62
CA ARG A 721 -5.07 -26.20 -19.82
C ARG A 721 -3.55 -26.23 -19.71
N ARG A 722 -2.94 -25.14 -19.24
CA ARG A 722 -1.49 -25.04 -19.07
C ARG A 722 -0.96 -26.03 -18.04
N GLU A 723 -1.62 -26.16 -16.90
CA GLU A 723 -1.18 -27.10 -15.86
C GLU A 723 -1.41 -28.55 -16.27
N ALA A 724 -2.49 -28.87 -17.00
CA ALA A 724 -2.72 -30.20 -17.55
C ALA A 724 -1.61 -30.63 -18.53
N ARG A 725 -1.12 -29.73 -19.39
CA ARG A 725 0.04 -30.01 -20.27
C ARG A 725 1.31 -30.30 -19.48
N ARG A 726 1.60 -29.50 -18.45
CA ARG A 726 2.75 -29.73 -17.55
C ARG A 726 2.63 -31.04 -16.79
N ALA A 727 1.42 -31.42 -16.38
CA ALA A 727 1.16 -32.71 -15.75
C ALA A 727 1.42 -33.86 -16.72
N LEU A 728 0.94 -33.78 -17.96
CA LEU A 728 1.20 -34.76 -19.02
C LEU A 728 2.70 -34.93 -19.31
N GLU A 729 3.45 -33.83 -19.35
CA GLU A 729 4.92 -33.87 -19.52
C GLU A 729 5.62 -34.56 -18.35
N ALA A 730 5.14 -34.39 -17.13
CA ALA A 730 5.76 -34.97 -15.93
C ALA A 730 5.46 -36.46 -15.70
N ILE A 731 4.36 -36.99 -16.27
CA ILE A 731 3.98 -38.41 -16.13
C ILE A 731 4.54 -39.31 -17.24
N ARG A 732 5.06 -38.72 -18.32
CA ARG A 732 5.83 -39.39 -19.38
C ARG A 732 7.28 -39.54 -18.94
#